data_AF-A0A965ZRP4-F1
#
_entry.id   AF-A0A965ZRP4-F1
#
_cell.length_a   1.000
_cell.length_b   1.000
_cell.length_c   1.000
_cell.angle_alpha   90.00
_cell.angle_beta   90.00
_cell.angle_gamma   90.00
#
_symmetry.space_group_name_H-M   'P 1'
#
loop_
_entity.id
_entity.type
_entity.pdbx_description
1 polymer ?
#
loop_
_entity_poly.entity_id
_entity_poly.type
_entity_poly.pdbx_seq_one_letter_code
_entity_poly.pdbx_strand_id
1 'polypeptide(L)'
;MRRALAAVTAIALCWAVAACQDDSSPDPAPEAEETAITAAPAPQPPPDRGPPDRGPPDRGPPDRGPPDRGPPDTEWLLHGNDVGEQRFSPLAQINRDNVGELGLAWHFDMYTRRGVEATPLMVDGTLYATGSWSMVYALDAKTGELKWFYDPQVDRSFLARGCCDAVNRGVAYRDGRVLVATYDGRLVALNAEDGKVIWDVQTTDREQSYTITGAPRLVKNLVVIGNGGAELGVRGYVSAYRIDTGEMAWRFYTVPGNPADGFENEAMKMAAQTWSGDWWKFGGGGTAWDSMVYDPALDLLYIGVGNGSPWNQAVRSPGGGDNLFLSSIVALKPDTGEYVWHYQTTPGDTWDFTATQHIMLAELEIDGAPRKVLMQAPKNGFFYVIDRASGELISADPYTSPITWASHVDMETGRPVERPEARTFDGKNISLPSNAGAHNWPAMSYNPQTGLVYIPTMVFPAAFLAPTEDKDRLPGQGYWNVGFDRMGNAPPPIPEAELAAVIDRDFSGRLIAWDPLKREIRWAQPPGRPNTGGTLSTAGGLVFHGGLGTRVVATDAVTGEDLWSQDTQTGAWAPPITYAIDGEQYIAFAVGFGGGLAAEGGPVAHSWGIVNRSRVLVYKLGGADELPTPPEDDRVMPKPAPVTADADTVRRGQVVYQRHCAYCHGDGLRTGRVTPDLRWSSENVHGMWQDIVRGGILKSLGMVSFADYVSEDEAEAVRQYVLAEA
;
A
#
# COMPACT_ATOMS: atom_id res chain seq x y z
N MET A 1 30.32 16.80 0.18
CA MET A 1 29.35 16.78 1.30
C MET A 1 29.74 17.65 2.51
N ARG A 2 30.39 18.82 2.35
CA ARG A 2 30.74 19.74 3.49
C ARG A 2 30.47 21.23 3.20
N ARG A 3 29.45 21.58 2.40
CA ARG A 3 29.11 22.99 2.08
C ARG A 3 27.60 23.29 2.03
N ALA A 4 26.79 22.57 2.80
CA ALA A 4 25.33 22.81 2.88
C ALA A 4 24.86 23.35 4.25
N LEU A 5 25.78 23.86 5.07
CA LEU A 5 25.50 24.33 6.44
C LEU A 5 25.85 25.82 6.58
N ALA A 6 25.31 26.70 5.73
CA ALA A 6 25.56 28.14 5.83
C ALA A 6 24.58 29.03 5.03
N ALA A 7 23.28 28.72 5.02
CA ALA A 7 22.29 29.59 4.37
C ALA A 7 21.04 29.81 5.25
N VAL A 8 21.24 30.13 6.54
CA VAL A 8 20.18 30.68 7.41
C VAL A 8 20.83 31.65 8.40
N THR A 9 21.19 32.87 7.99
CA THR A 9 21.30 34.04 8.89
C THR A 9 21.40 35.38 8.14
N ALA A 10 20.56 36.35 8.55
CA ALA A 10 20.58 37.82 8.27
C ALA A 10 20.15 38.26 6.85
N ILE A 11 19.31 39.29 6.61
CA ILE A 11 19.33 40.68 7.11
C ILE A 11 17.91 41.32 7.02
N ALA A 12 17.64 42.26 7.94
CA ALA A 12 16.42 43.07 8.07
C ALA A 12 16.54 44.50 7.48
N LEU A 13 15.39 45.21 7.47
CA LEU A 13 15.12 46.67 7.38
C LEU A 13 15.03 47.38 5.99
N CYS A 14 13.84 47.90 5.64
CA CYS A 14 13.41 49.31 5.88
C CYS A 14 12.07 49.71 5.17
N TRP A 15 11.13 50.30 5.95
CA TRP A 15 10.23 51.48 5.74
C TRP A 15 9.96 52.02 4.31
N ALA A 16 8.83 52.62 3.91
CA ALA A 16 7.52 52.96 4.50
C ALA A 16 6.66 53.73 3.44
N VAL A 17 5.32 53.67 3.57
CA VAL A 17 4.28 54.69 3.26
C VAL A 17 4.08 55.21 1.82
N ALA A 18 2.86 55.04 1.29
CA ALA A 18 1.99 56.15 0.85
C ALA A 18 0.58 55.65 0.49
N ALA A 19 -0.43 56.36 1.00
CA ALA A 19 -1.84 56.21 0.74
C ALA A 19 -2.25 56.77 -0.63
N CYS A 20 -3.41 56.35 -1.14
CA CYS A 20 -4.49 57.26 -1.55
C CYS A 20 -5.77 56.49 -1.89
N GLN A 21 -6.88 57.14 -1.53
CA GLN A 21 -8.28 56.78 -1.76
C GLN A 21 -8.60 56.81 -3.27
N ASP A 22 -9.62 56.05 -3.69
CA ASP A 22 -10.82 56.70 -4.23
C ASP A 22 -12.00 55.73 -4.36
N ASP A 23 -13.15 56.27 -3.97
CA ASP A 23 -14.50 55.75 -4.07
C ASP A 23 -14.94 55.54 -5.52
N SER A 24 -15.66 54.45 -5.79
CA SER A 24 -16.84 54.49 -6.66
C SER A 24 -17.61 53.17 -6.60
N SER A 25 -18.76 53.21 -5.94
CA SER A 25 -19.87 52.29 -6.20
C SER A 25 -20.54 52.65 -7.53
N PRO A 26 -21.04 51.66 -8.28
CA PRO A 26 -22.47 51.71 -8.59
C PRO A 26 -23.18 50.34 -8.54
N ASP A 27 -24.30 50.36 -7.83
CA ASP A 27 -25.61 49.69 -8.00
C ASP A 27 -25.77 48.19 -8.36
N PRO A 28 -26.86 47.57 -7.85
CA PRO A 28 -26.97 46.12 -7.70
C PRO A 28 -27.52 45.44 -8.95
N ALA A 29 -26.98 44.26 -9.25
CA ALA A 29 -27.56 43.34 -10.24
C ALA A 29 -28.59 42.40 -9.58
N PRO A 30 -29.58 41.88 -10.35
CA PRO A 30 -30.82 41.33 -9.84
C PRO A 30 -30.68 39.88 -9.33
N GLU A 31 -31.61 39.53 -8.44
CA GLU A 31 -31.85 38.19 -7.87
C GLU A 31 -31.95 37.10 -8.95
N ALA A 32 -31.18 36.03 -8.78
CA ALA A 32 -31.29 34.80 -9.56
C ALA A 32 -32.04 33.74 -8.74
N GLU A 33 -33.10 33.21 -9.36
CA GLU A 33 -34.01 32.21 -8.82
C GLU A 33 -33.32 30.90 -8.40
N GLU A 34 -33.78 30.41 -7.26
CA GLU A 34 -33.42 29.15 -6.62
C GLU A 34 -33.92 27.96 -7.48
N THR A 35 -33.00 27.18 -8.07
CA THR A 35 -33.34 25.89 -8.70
C THR A 35 -32.86 24.74 -7.82
N ALA A 36 -33.80 24.15 -7.10
CA ALA A 36 -33.60 22.97 -6.27
C ALA A 36 -33.26 21.74 -7.14
N ILE A 37 -32.12 21.11 -6.87
CA ILE A 37 -31.74 19.80 -7.42
C ILE A 37 -32.51 18.73 -6.62
N THR A 38 -33.57 18.19 -7.20
CA THR A 38 -34.29 17.02 -6.67
C THR A 38 -33.56 15.73 -7.01
N ALA A 39 -33.24 14.93 -5.99
CA ALA A 39 -32.69 13.58 -6.15
C ALA A 39 -33.70 12.64 -6.83
N ALA A 40 -33.21 11.81 -7.77
CA ALA A 40 -34.01 10.78 -8.41
C ALA A 40 -34.34 9.62 -7.42
N PRO A 41 -35.53 9.00 -7.51
CA PRO A 41 -35.93 7.93 -6.61
C PRO A 41 -35.24 6.59 -6.93
N ALA A 42 -34.94 5.81 -5.89
CA ALA A 42 -34.35 4.48 -5.99
C ALA A 42 -35.27 3.45 -6.67
N PRO A 43 -34.72 2.47 -7.42
CA PRO A 43 -35.52 1.40 -8.04
C PRO A 43 -36.11 0.44 -6.99
N GLN A 44 -37.33 -0.03 -7.24
CA GLN A 44 -38.06 -0.96 -6.36
C GLN A 44 -37.49 -2.39 -6.41
N PRO A 45 -37.56 -3.13 -5.28
CA PRO A 45 -37.11 -4.51 -5.22
C PRO A 45 -38.03 -5.45 -6.04
N PRO A 46 -37.49 -6.57 -6.57
CA PRO A 46 -38.29 -7.57 -7.26
C PRO A 46 -39.24 -8.31 -6.31
N PRO A 47 -40.36 -8.86 -6.82
CA PRO A 47 -41.37 -9.50 -6.00
C PRO A 47 -40.87 -10.77 -5.32
N ASP A 48 -41.26 -10.90 -4.06
CA ASP A 48 -41.02 -12.02 -3.14
C ASP A 48 -41.45 -13.36 -3.78
N ARG A 49 -40.48 -14.24 -4.05
CA ARG A 49 -40.74 -15.64 -4.40
C ARG A 49 -40.45 -16.46 -3.16
N GLY A 50 -41.50 -17.07 -2.61
CA GLY A 50 -41.47 -17.90 -1.42
C GLY A 50 -40.43 -19.03 -1.46
N PRO A 51 -40.18 -19.66 -0.31
CA PRO A 51 -39.02 -20.52 -0.09
C PRO A 51 -39.07 -21.77 -0.99
N PRO A 52 -37.93 -22.21 -1.57
CA PRO A 52 -37.88 -23.42 -2.36
C PRO A 52 -38.00 -24.67 -1.48
N ASP A 53 -38.71 -25.65 -2.03
CA ASP A 53 -39.01 -26.96 -1.45
C ASP A 53 -37.72 -27.78 -1.23
N ARG A 54 -37.55 -28.38 -0.04
CA ARG A 54 -36.35 -29.14 0.34
C ARG A 54 -36.51 -30.61 -0.06
N GLY A 55 -35.96 -30.97 -1.22
CA GLY A 55 -35.70 -32.37 -1.60
C GLY A 55 -34.54 -33.00 -0.78
N PRO A 56 -34.48 -34.34 -0.70
CA PRO A 56 -33.47 -35.04 0.11
C PRO A 56 -32.04 -34.94 -0.50
N PRO A 57 -30.99 -35.12 0.32
CA PRO A 57 -29.61 -34.83 -0.07
C PRO A 57 -29.08 -35.85 -1.09
N ASP A 58 -28.62 -35.35 -2.23
CA ASP A 58 -27.95 -36.14 -3.26
C ASP A 58 -26.48 -36.40 -2.87
N ARG A 59 -25.99 -37.60 -3.20
CA ARG A 59 -24.66 -38.07 -2.83
C ARG A 59 -23.64 -37.40 -3.77
N GLY A 60 -22.69 -36.66 -3.21
CA GLY A 60 -21.63 -35.99 -3.96
C GLY A 60 -20.79 -36.95 -4.83
N PRO A 61 -20.24 -36.47 -5.95
CA PRO A 61 -19.42 -37.29 -6.84
C PRO A 61 -18.08 -37.67 -6.18
N PRO A 62 -17.45 -38.78 -6.59
CA PRO A 62 -16.25 -39.30 -5.95
C PRO A 62 -15.03 -38.41 -6.21
N ASP A 63 -14.22 -38.31 -5.16
CA ASP A 63 -12.88 -37.73 -5.06
C ASP A 63 -12.03 -38.01 -6.31
N ARG A 64 -11.75 -36.96 -7.08
CA ARG A 64 -10.75 -36.97 -8.15
C ARG A 64 -9.50 -36.29 -7.61
N GLY A 65 -8.43 -37.07 -7.43
CA GLY A 65 -7.10 -36.54 -7.14
C GLY A 65 -6.62 -35.52 -8.18
N PRO A 66 -5.49 -34.83 -7.92
CA PRO A 66 -5.04 -33.70 -8.73
C PRO A 66 -4.86 -34.11 -10.20
N PRO A 67 -5.33 -33.31 -11.17
CA PRO A 67 -5.17 -33.64 -12.58
C PRO A 67 -3.69 -33.67 -12.97
N ASP A 68 -3.31 -34.79 -13.57
CA ASP A 68 -1.99 -35.06 -14.15
C ASP A 68 -1.87 -34.30 -15.49
N ARG A 69 -0.90 -33.36 -15.55
CA ARG A 69 -0.40 -32.56 -16.70
C ARG A 69 -1.40 -31.65 -17.44
N GLY A 70 -1.36 -30.35 -17.12
CA GLY A 70 -2.14 -29.30 -17.77
C GLY A 70 -1.68 -28.91 -19.19
N PRO A 71 -2.55 -28.23 -19.98
CA PRO A 71 -2.16 -27.49 -21.19
C PRO A 71 -1.10 -26.42 -20.86
N PRO A 72 -0.36 -25.82 -21.83
CA PRO A 72 0.59 -24.75 -21.50
C PRO A 72 -0.12 -23.68 -20.67
N ASP A 73 0.36 -23.40 -19.45
CA ASP A 73 -0.32 -22.59 -18.43
C ASP A 73 -0.87 -21.28 -19.02
N THR A 74 -2.16 -21.31 -19.35
CA THR A 74 -2.89 -20.19 -19.92
C THR A 74 -3.57 -19.36 -18.83
N GLU A 75 -3.54 -19.80 -17.58
CA GLU A 75 -4.24 -19.20 -16.44
C GLU A 75 -3.30 -18.42 -15.51
N TRP A 76 -3.90 -17.64 -14.61
CA TRP A 76 -3.18 -16.99 -13.50
C TRP A 76 -3.98 -17.24 -12.21
N LEU A 77 -3.73 -18.38 -11.58
CA LEU A 77 -4.58 -18.95 -10.53
C LEU A 77 -4.24 -18.45 -9.11
N LEU A 78 -2.99 -18.04 -8.91
CA LEU A 78 -2.46 -17.65 -7.60
C LEU A 78 -2.01 -16.18 -7.64
N HIS A 79 -2.01 -15.52 -6.49
CA HIS A 79 -1.64 -14.11 -6.39
C HIS A 79 -0.27 -13.80 -7.05
N GLY A 80 0.73 -14.67 -6.85
CA GLY A 80 2.05 -14.58 -7.47
C GLY A 80 2.28 -15.50 -8.67
N ASN A 81 1.22 -15.94 -9.36
CA ASN A 81 1.17 -16.95 -10.43
C ASN A 81 1.45 -18.39 -9.98
N ASP A 82 2.53 -18.61 -9.23
CA ASP A 82 2.98 -19.92 -8.78
C ASP A 82 3.15 -19.99 -7.25
N VAL A 83 3.43 -21.19 -6.73
CA VAL A 83 3.59 -21.43 -5.29
C VAL A 83 4.81 -20.73 -4.68
N GLY A 84 5.77 -20.32 -5.50
CA GLY A 84 6.93 -19.52 -5.09
C GLY A 84 6.71 -18.02 -5.25
N GLU A 85 5.52 -17.58 -5.67
CA GLU A 85 5.19 -16.21 -6.03
C GLU A 85 6.20 -15.55 -6.99
N GLN A 86 6.81 -16.29 -7.93
CA GLN A 86 7.87 -15.72 -8.78
C GLN A 86 7.36 -14.65 -9.75
N ARG A 87 6.04 -14.63 -10.03
CA ARG A 87 5.42 -13.74 -11.02
C ARG A 87 6.13 -13.83 -12.37
N PHE A 88 6.48 -15.05 -12.73
CA PHE A 88 7.02 -15.43 -14.03
C PHE A 88 5.94 -16.18 -14.81
N SER A 89 5.75 -15.82 -16.07
CA SER A 89 4.91 -16.59 -16.99
C SER A 89 5.75 -17.31 -18.05
N PRO A 90 5.47 -18.60 -18.32
CA PRO A 90 6.10 -19.31 -19.43
C PRO A 90 5.56 -18.89 -20.81
N LEU A 91 4.52 -18.05 -20.87
CA LEU A 91 3.96 -17.56 -22.13
C LEU A 91 4.96 -16.62 -22.85
N ALA A 92 5.11 -16.83 -24.15
CA ALA A 92 6.09 -16.13 -24.99
C ALA A 92 5.56 -15.72 -26.37
N GLN A 93 4.23 -15.77 -26.58
CA GLN A 93 3.64 -15.30 -27.83
C GLN A 93 3.92 -13.80 -28.01
N ILE A 94 3.79 -13.03 -26.93
CA ILE A 94 4.29 -11.67 -26.82
C ILE A 94 5.75 -11.75 -26.37
N ASN A 95 6.65 -11.22 -27.18
CA ASN A 95 8.09 -11.27 -26.98
C ASN A 95 8.78 -10.03 -27.55
N ARG A 96 10.11 -9.96 -27.40
CA ARG A 96 10.94 -8.83 -27.81
C ARG A 96 10.75 -8.40 -29.27
N ASP A 97 10.45 -9.34 -30.16
CA ASP A 97 10.38 -9.08 -31.61
C ASP A 97 9.03 -8.49 -32.04
N ASN A 98 7.96 -8.68 -31.25
CA ASN A 98 6.61 -8.28 -31.61
C ASN A 98 5.87 -7.45 -30.56
N VAL A 99 6.47 -7.16 -29.40
CA VAL A 99 5.83 -6.35 -28.34
C VAL A 99 5.44 -4.94 -28.81
N GLY A 100 6.09 -4.42 -29.86
CA GLY A 100 5.69 -3.16 -30.50
C GLY A 100 4.31 -3.19 -31.15
N GLU A 101 3.73 -4.37 -31.40
CA GLU A 101 2.39 -4.56 -31.96
C GLU A 101 1.31 -4.69 -30.86
N LEU A 102 1.69 -4.56 -29.59
CA LEU A 102 0.76 -4.66 -28.48
C LEU A 102 -0.17 -3.44 -28.45
N GLY A 103 -1.47 -3.70 -28.36
CA GLY A 103 -2.51 -2.67 -28.27
C GLY A 103 -3.62 -3.05 -27.31
N LEU A 104 -4.47 -2.10 -26.95
CA LEU A 104 -5.58 -2.33 -26.02
C LEU A 104 -6.60 -3.27 -26.67
N ALA A 105 -6.92 -4.36 -25.99
CA ALA A 105 -7.95 -5.32 -26.39
C ALA A 105 -9.33 -4.87 -25.91
N TRP A 106 -9.40 -4.48 -24.64
CA TRP A 106 -10.59 -3.97 -23.98
C TRP A 106 -10.21 -3.26 -22.67
N HIS A 107 -11.14 -2.46 -22.13
CA HIS A 107 -11.01 -1.86 -20.81
C HIS A 107 -12.33 -1.91 -20.02
N PHE A 108 -12.24 -1.78 -18.69
CA PHE A 108 -13.38 -1.69 -17.79
C PHE A 108 -13.16 -0.57 -16.76
N ASP A 109 -14.10 0.37 -16.65
CA ASP A 109 -14.08 1.45 -15.67
C ASP A 109 -14.61 0.97 -14.31
N MET A 110 -13.78 1.05 -13.26
CA MET A 110 -14.19 0.69 -11.89
C MET A 110 -15.05 1.79 -11.26
N TYR A 111 -15.89 1.42 -10.29
CA TYR A 111 -16.90 2.31 -9.71
C TYR A 111 -16.38 3.31 -8.67
N THR A 112 -15.11 3.19 -8.26
CA THR A 112 -14.49 4.04 -7.24
C THR A 112 -13.24 4.73 -7.77
N ARG A 113 -12.86 5.88 -7.20
CA ARG A 113 -11.73 6.70 -7.66
C ARG A 113 -10.65 6.88 -6.59
N ARG A 114 -10.11 5.75 -6.11
CA ARG A 114 -9.09 5.65 -5.06
C ARG A 114 -8.05 4.61 -5.51
N GLY A 115 -7.02 4.33 -4.71
CA GLY A 115 -5.93 3.44 -5.13
C GLY A 115 -6.40 2.04 -5.55
N VAL A 116 -5.79 1.54 -6.63
CA VAL A 116 -5.96 0.17 -7.13
C VAL A 116 -4.61 -0.55 -7.03
N GLU A 117 -4.55 -1.56 -6.16
CA GLU A 117 -3.33 -2.33 -5.86
C GLU A 117 -3.46 -3.81 -6.25
N ALA A 118 -4.57 -4.19 -6.90
CA ALA A 118 -4.94 -5.57 -7.12
C ALA A 118 -4.07 -6.27 -8.16
N THR A 119 -3.53 -7.44 -7.83
CA THR A 119 -3.16 -8.42 -8.88
C THR A 119 -4.44 -9.15 -9.29
N PRO A 120 -4.93 -9.04 -10.55
CA PRO A 120 -6.06 -9.83 -10.99
C PRO A 120 -5.74 -11.33 -10.99
N LEU A 121 -6.78 -12.18 -10.93
CA LEU A 121 -6.66 -13.61 -11.21
C LEU A 121 -7.44 -13.94 -12.48
N MET A 122 -6.89 -14.78 -13.36
CA MET A 122 -7.62 -15.32 -14.52
C MET A 122 -7.87 -16.80 -14.30
N VAL A 123 -9.14 -17.17 -14.14
CA VAL A 123 -9.59 -18.55 -13.89
C VAL A 123 -10.80 -18.84 -14.78
N ASP A 124 -10.73 -19.90 -15.57
CA ASP A 124 -11.81 -20.40 -16.44
C ASP A 124 -12.43 -19.28 -17.30
N GLY A 125 -11.60 -18.45 -17.91
CA GLY A 125 -12.04 -17.33 -18.77
C GLY A 125 -12.68 -16.17 -18.02
N THR A 126 -12.54 -16.11 -16.70
CA THR A 126 -13.01 -15.00 -15.85
C THR A 126 -11.84 -14.31 -15.19
N LEU A 127 -11.79 -12.98 -15.34
CA LEU A 127 -10.81 -12.12 -14.69
C LEU A 127 -11.42 -11.54 -13.41
N TYR A 128 -10.91 -11.94 -12.25
CA TYR A 128 -11.29 -11.40 -10.95
C TYR A 128 -10.33 -10.29 -10.55
N ALA A 129 -10.84 -9.08 -10.36
CA ALA A 129 -10.06 -7.93 -9.91
C ALA A 129 -10.75 -7.23 -8.74
N THR A 130 -9.97 -6.57 -7.88
CA THR A 130 -10.51 -5.76 -6.78
C THR A 130 -10.24 -4.28 -7.01
N GLY A 131 -11.23 -3.46 -6.71
CA GLY A 131 -11.08 -2.01 -6.61
C GLY A 131 -10.88 -1.56 -5.17
N SER A 132 -10.93 -0.26 -4.97
CA SER A 132 -10.91 0.32 -3.63
C SER A 132 -12.13 -0.12 -2.81
N TRP A 133 -12.02 -0.05 -1.49
CA TRP A 133 -13.04 -0.51 -0.54
C TRP A 133 -13.37 -2.01 -0.61
N SER A 134 -12.43 -2.80 -1.13
CA SER A 134 -12.55 -4.26 -1.25
C SER A 134 -13.72 -4.71 -2.14
N MET A 135 -14.11 -3.86 -3.09
CA MET A 135 -15.09 -4.23 -4.11
C MET A 135 -14.48 -5.24 -5.09
N VAL A 136 -15.23 -6.27 -5.46
CA VAL A 136 -14.79 -7.35 -6.36
C VAL A 136 -15.55 -7.28 -7.68
N TYR A 137 -14.82 -7.37 -8.78
CA TYR A 137 -15.34 -7.39 -10.15
C TYR A 137 -14.96 -8.73 -10.78
N ALA A 138 -15.95 -9.45 -11.29
CA ALA A 138 -15.73 -10.62 -12.16
C ALA A 138 -16.05 -10.23 -13.59
N LEU A 139 -15.01 -10.20 -14.43
CA LEU A 139 -15.10 -9.77 -15.82
C LEU A 139 -14.89 -10.98 -16.73
N ASP A 140 -15.55 -11.01 -17.87
CA ASP A 140 -15.13 -11.89 -18.95
C ASP A 140 -13.71 -11.53 -19.40
N ALA A 141 -12.79 -12.49 -19.33
CA ALA A 141 -11.38 -12.21 -19.58
C ALA A 141 -11.08 -11.93 -21.06
N LYS A 142 -12.01 -12.24 -21.98
CA LYS A 142 -11.85 -11.98 -23.41
C LYS A 142 -12.53 -10.67 -23.84
N THR A 143 -13.68 -10.34 -23.27
CA THR A 143 -14.50 -9.19 -23.72
C THR A 143 -14.52 -8.02 -22.75
N GLY A 144 -14.16 -8.22 -21.48
CA GLY A 144 -14.29 -7.22 -20.42
C GLY A 144 -15.72 -7.06 -19.89
N GLU A 145 -16.68 -7.87 -20.35
CA GLU A 145 -18.07 -7.82 -19.87
C GLU A 145 -18.16 -8.14 -18.38
N LEU A 146 -18.86 -7.31 -17.61
CA LEU A 146 -19.11 -7.56 -16.19
C LEU A 146 -20.08 -8.73 -16.01
N LYS A 147 -19.58 -9.84 -15.47
CA LYS A 147 -20.39 -11.02 -15.12
C LYS A 147 -21.16 -10.79 -13.83
N TRP A 148 -20.45 -10.35 -12.79
CA TRP A 148 -21.04 -9.97 -11.51
C TRP A 148 -20.12 -9.00 -10.76
N PHE A 149 -20.71 -8.30 -9.79
CA PHE A 149 -20.05 -7.33 -8.93
C PHE A 149 -20.45 -7.56 -7.47
N TYR A 150 -19.48 -7.45 -6.56
CA TYR A 150 -19.70 -7.53 -5.12
C TYR A 150 -19.14 -6.29 -4.43
N ASP A 151 -20.01 -5.57 -3.72
CA ASP A 151 -19.63 -4.49 -2.80
C ASP A 151 -19.84 -4.95 -1.35
N PRO A 152 -18.78 -5.09 -0.55
CA PRO A 152 -18.89 -5.50 0.85
C PRO A 152 -19.57 -4.45 1.75
N GLN A 153 -19.90 -3.26 1.24
CA GLN A 153 -20.53 -2.17 1.99
C GLN A 153 -19.68 -1.72 3.19
N VAL A 154 -18.37 -1.58 2.98
CA VAL A 154 -17.45 -1.06 4.02
C VAL A 154 -17.91 0.33 4.46
N ASP A 155 -18.16 0.49 5.76
CA ASP A 155 -18.44 1.79 6.38
C ASP A 155 -17.27 2.74 6.10
N ARG A 156 -17.55 3.84 5.38
CA ARG A 156 -16.52 4.77 4.92
C ARG A 156 -15.74 5.40 6.06
N SER A 157 -16.29 5.46 7.28
CA SER A 157 -15.59 5.95 8.45
C SER A 157 -14.38 5.09 8.85
N PHE A 158 -14.28 3.84 8.36
CA PHE A 158 -13.07 3.03 8.49
C PHE A 158 -11.87 3.65 7.77
N LEU A 159 -12.05 4.60 6.85
CA LEU A 159 -10.94 5.27 6.20
C LEU A 159 -9.98 5.92 7.20
N ALA A 160 -10.51 6.51 8.27
CA ALA A 160 -9.68 7.10 9.32
C ALA A 160 -8.88 6.05 10.11
N ARG A 161 -9.28 4.77 10.05
CA ARG A 161 -8.69 3.66 10.81
C ARG A 161 -7.57 2.93 10.05
N GLY A 162 -7.32 3.26 8.78
CA GLY A 162 -6.20 2.74 8.01
C GLY A 162 -5.22 3.83 7.61
N CYS A 163 -3.94 3.49 7.52
CA CYS A 163 -2.89 4.46 7.21
C CYS A 163 -2.91 4.94 5.76
N CYS A 164 -3.25 4.04 4.83
CA CYS A 164 -2.61 4.06 3.52
C CYS A 164 -3.60 3.86 2.37
N ASP A 165 -4.67 4.68 2.33
CA ASP A 165 -5.77 4.59 1.37
C ASP A 165 -6.68 3.34 1.59
N ALA A 166 -7.85 3.29 0.95
CA ALA A 166 -8.85 2.23 1.05
C ALA A 166 -8.60 1.16 -0.04
N VAL A 167 -7.39 0.60 -0.05
CA VAL A 167 -6.89 -0.28 -1.11
C VAL A 167 -7.17 -1.77 -0.85
N ASN A 168 -7.06 -2.57 -1.89
CA ASN A 168 -7.09 -4.03 -1.81
C ASN A 168 -6.17 -4.65 -2.87
N ARG A 169 -5.39 -5.68 -2.48
CA ARG A 169 -4.37 -6.31 -3.34
C ARG A 169 -4.85 -7.52 -4.12
N GLY A 170 -6.12 -7.90 -3.99
CA GLY A 170 -6.73 -8.94 -4.81
C GLY A 170 -7.43 -10.02 -3.98
N VAL A 171 -7.85 -11.05 -4.72
CA VAL A 171 -8.59 -12.20 -4.18
C VAL A 171 -7.74 -13.47 -4.22
N ALA A 172 -8.24 -14.54 -3.61
CA ALA A 172 -7.82 -15.90 -3.89
C ALA A 172 -8.98 -16.70 -4.51
N TYR A 173 -8.66 -17.78 -5.24
CA TYR A 173 -9.66 -18.66 -5.85
C TYR A 173 -9.42 -20.13 -5.49
N ARG A 174 -10.48 -20.84 -5.07
CA ARG A 174 -10.45 -22.30 -4.86
C ARG A 174 -11.84 -22.90 -5.06
N ASP A 175 -11.93 -23.97 -5.84
CA ASP A 175 -13.11 -24.84 -5.94
C ASP A 175 -14.44 -24.06 -6.05
N GLY A 176 -14.53 -23.16 -7.04
CA GLY A 176 -15.72 -22.34 -7.27
C GLY A 176 -15.95 -21.21 -6.26
N ARG A 177 -14.95 -20.86 -5.45
CA ARG A 177 -15.02 -19.79 -4.44
C ARG A 177 -13.99 -18.70 -4.71
N VAL A 178 -14.44 -17.46 -4.65
CA VAL A 178 -13.59 -16.27 -4.63
C VAL A 178 -13.50 -15.78 -3.19
N LEU A 179 -12.29 -15.66 -2.66
CA LEU A 179 -12.02 -15.28 -1.29
C LEU A 179 -11.43 -13.86 -1.26
N VAL A 180 -12.09 -12.95 -0.55
CA VAL A 180 -11.68 -11.54 -0.42
C VAL A 180 -11.63 -11.14 1.04
N ALA A 181 -10.61 -10.37 1.42
CA ALA A 181 -10.54 -9.73 2.72
C ALA A 181 -10.94 -8.25 2.59
N THR A 182 -11.83 -7.79 3.46
CA THR A 182 -12.42 -6.46 3.38
C THR A 182 -11.66 -5.46 4.24
N TYR A 183 -11.70 -4.18 3.82
CA TYR A 183 -11.00 -3.11 4.51
C TYR A 183 -11.41 -2.96 5.99
N ASP A 184 -12.66 -3.29 6.35
CA ASP A 184 -13.16 -3.31 7.73
C ASP A 184 -12.86 -4.61 8.51
N GLY A 185 -12.00 -5.47 7.97
CA GLY A 185 -11.42 -6.60 8.69
C GLY A 185 -12.17 -7.93 8.59
N ARG A 186 -13.09 -8.05 7.63
CA ARG A 186 -13.77 -9.33 7.36
C ARG A 186 -13.00 -10.16 6.34
N LEU A 187 -13.22 -11.47 6.38
CA LEU A 187 -12.86 -12.39 5.31
C LEU A 187 -14.15 -12.98 4.76
N VAL A 188 -14.31 -12.98 3.44
CA VAL A 188 -15.55 -13.34 2.76
C VAL A 188 -15.25 -14.37 1.68
N ALA A 189 -16.05 -15.43 1.61
CA ALA A 189 -16.13 -16.30 0.45
C ALA A 189 -17.35 -15.97 -0.39
N LEU A 190 -17.13 -15.80 -1.69
CA LEU A 190 -18.15 -15.57 -2.70
C LEU A 190 -18.23 -16.79 -3.61
N ASN A 191 -19.43 -17.12 -4.09
CA ASN A 191 -19.61 -18.06 -5.18
C ASN A 191 -19.02 -17.45 -6.47
N ALA A 192 -18.15 -18.18 -7.15
CA ALA A 192 -17.46 -17.69 -8.34
C ALA A 192 -18.39 -17.45 -9.55
N GLU A 193 -19.54 -18.13 -9.62
CA GLU A 193 -20.49 -18.02 -10.72
C GLU A 193 -21.34 -16.74 -10.63
N ASP A 194 -21.79 -16.36 -9.43
CA ASP A 194 -22.78 -15.30 -9.25
C ASP A 194 -22.43 -14.24 -8.19
N GLY A 195 -21.26 -14.35 -7.55
CA GLY A 195 -20.79 -13.39 -6.55
C GLY A 195 -21.54 -13.42 -5.22
N LYS A 196 -22.46 -14.36 -4.99
CA LYS A 196 -23.20 -14.43 -3.71
C LYS A 196 -22.30 -14.88 -2.58
N VAL A 197 -22.48 -14.26 -1.41
CA VAL A 197 -21.77 -14.63 -0.19
C VAL A 197 -22.11 -16.05 0.23
N ILE A 198 -21.08 -16.87 0.43
CA ILE A 198 -21.14 -18.22 1.02
C ILE A 198 -20.97 -18.11 2.53
N TRP A 199 -19.94 -17.37 2.98
CA TRP A 199 -19.71 -17.03 4.38
C TRP A 199 -18.96 -15.69 4.48
N ASP A 200 -19.11 -15.02 5.62
CA ASP A 200 -18.50 -13.73 5.97
C ASP A 200 -18.13 -13.77 7.46
N VAL A 201 -16.85 -13.63 7.79
CA VAL A 201 -16.34 -13.70 9.17
C VAL A 201 -15.52 -12.45 9.52
N GLN A 202 -15.79 -11.88 10.69
CA GLN A 202 -15.01 -10.77 11.24
C GLN A 202 -13.71 -11.31 11.84
N THR A 203 -12.56 -10.93 11.28
CA THR A 203 -11.25 -11.41 11.72
C THR A 203 -10.62 -10.52 12.80
N THR A 204 -10.97 -9.23 12.78
CA THR A 204 -10.39 -8.20 13.64
C THR A 204 -11.39 -7.64 14.66
N ASP A 205 -10.87 -7.13 15.76
CA ASP A 205 -11.64 -6.32 16.71
C ASP A 205 -11.97 -4.97 16.06
N ARG A 206 -13.27 -4.70 15.87
CA ARG A 206 -13.78 -3.47 15.26
C ARG A 206 -13.64 -2.25 16.16
N GLU A 207 -13.33 -2.42 17.44
CA GLU A 207 -13.07 -1.30 18.33
C GLU A 207 -11.62 -0.79 18.23
N GLN A 208 -10.75 -1.52 17.54
CA GLN A 208 -9.37 -1.13 17.25
C GLN A 208 -9.22 -0.68 15.79
N SER A 209 -8.10 -0.02 15.51
CA SER A 209 -7.75 0.49 14.17
C SER A 209 -7.15 -0.58 13.25
N TYR A 210 -7.74 -1.79 13.23
CA TYR A 210 -7.35 -2.80 12.25
C TYR A 210 -8.03 -2.53 10.91
N THR A 211 -7.30 -2.82 9.83
CA THR A 211 -7.82 -2.90 8.46
C THR A 211 -7.19 -4.10 7.74
N ILE A 212 -7.76 -4.53 6.61
CA ILE A 212 -7.11 -5.53 5.74
C ILE A 212 -7.00 -5.00 4.31
N THR A 213 -5.79 -5.05 3.77
CA THR A 213 -5.46 -4.57 2.41
C THR A 213 -4.82 -5.65 1.53
N GLY A 214 -4.10 -6.61 2.13
CA GLY A 214 -3.45 -7.71 1.41
C GLY A 214 -4.43 -8.73 0.82
N ALA A 215 -3.97 -9.48 -0.18
CA ALA A 215 -4.71 -10.59 -0.76
C ALA A 215 -4.57 -11.86 0.12
N PRO A 216 -5.65 -12.62 0.35
CA PRO A 216 -5.57 -13.91 1.06
C PRO A 216 -4.69 -14.92 0.33
N ARG A 217 -4.00 -15.81 1.06
CA ARG A 217 -3.25 -16.94 0.48
C ARG A 217 -3.90 -18.26 0.79
N LEU A 218 -3.79 -19.19 -0.15
CA LEU A 218 -4.31 -20.55 -0.01
C LEU A 218 -3.21 -21.48 0.48
N VAL A 219 -3.50 -22.23 1.53
CA VAL A 219 -2.58 -23.15 2.17
C VAL A 219 -3.34 -24.44 2.45
N LYS A 220 -3.12 -25.47 1.64
CA LYS A 220 -3.93 -26.71 1.68
C LYS A 220 -5.43 -26.37 1.58
N ASN A 221 -6.23 -26.73 2.58
CA ASN A 221 -7.67 -26.40 2.67
C ASN A 221 -7.97 -25.16 3.53
N LEU A 222 -6.96 -24.33 3.77
CA LEU A 222 -7.04 -23.12 4.56
C LEU A 222 -6.85 -21.88 3.69
N VAL A 223 -7.52 -20.81 4.08
CA VAL A 223 -7.26 -19.45 3.62
C VAL A 223 -6.61 -18.68 4.76
N VAL A 224 -5.45 -18.06 4.47
CA VAL A 224 -4.62 -17.35 5.43
C VAL A 224 -4.68 -15.86 5.13
N ILE A 225 -4.86 -15.05 6.17
CA ILE A 225 -4.91 -13.60 6.07
C ILE A 225 -4.36 -12.95 7.34
N GLY A 226 -3.69 -11.81 7.17
CA GLY A 226 -3.24 -10.93 8.25
C GLY A 226 -4.07 -9.65 8.31
N ASN A 227 -3.45 -8.56 8.77
CA ASN A 227 -4.09 -7.25 8.93
C ASN A 227 -3.04 -6.14 8.92
N GLY A 228 -3.48 -4.89 8.78
CA GLY A 228 -2.72 -3.65 8.96
C GLY A 228 -3.23 -2.83 10.17
N GLY A 229 -2.51 -1.75 10.48
CA GLY A 229 -2.86 -0.83 11.59
C GLY A 229 -1.70 -0.46 12.54
N ALA A 230 -0.46 -0.86 12.26
CA ALA A 230 0.69 -0.59 13.14
C ALA A 230 0.92 0.91 13.37
N GLU A 231 0.59 1.75 12.39
CA GLU A 231 0.66 3.21 12.47
C GLU A 231 -0.29 3.79 13.53
N LEU A 232 -1.36 3.08 13.86
CA LEU A 232 -2.42 3.51 14.78
C LEU A 232 -2.40 2.77 16.12
N GLY A 233 -1.54 1.76 16.30
CA GLY A 233 -1.42 1.02 17.55
C GLY A 233 -2.30 -0.22 17.63
N VAL A 234 -1.82 -1.31 17.03
CA VAL A 234 -2.48 -2.61 17.08
C VAL A 234 -1.46 -3.74 17.30
N ARG A 235 -1.93 -4.92 17.70
CA ARG A 235 -1.11 -6.12 17.87
C ARG A 235 -1.22 -7.02 16.65
N GLY A 236 -0.14 -7.18 15.91
CA GLY A 236 -0.12 -7.98 14.68
C GLY A 236 -0.40 -9.47 14.91
N TYR A 237 -1.09 -10.07 13.93
CA TYR A 237 -1.31 -11.52 13.86
C TYR A 237 -1.64 -11.97 12.43
N VAL A 238 -1.50 -13.26 12.21
CA VAL A 238 -2.00 -13.99 11.02
C VAL A 238 -2.97 -15.07 11.49
N SER A 239 -4.06 -15.25 10.76
CA SER A 239 -5.05 -16.31 11.05
C SER A 239 -5.30 -17.16 9.81
N ALA A 240 -5.57 -18.45 10.03
CA ALA A 240 -6.02 -19.36 9.01
C ALA A 240 -7.45 -19.80 9.26
N TYR A 241 -8.25 -19.85 8.19
CA TYR A 241 -9.66 -20.23 8.23
C TYR A 241 -9.92 -21.37 7.25
N ARG A 242 -10.85 -22.25 7.57
CA ARG A 242 -11.31 -23.31 6.64
C ARG A 242 -12.00 -22.67 5.45
N ILE A 243 -11.55 -23.00 4.23
CA ILE A 243 -12.11 -22.43 2.99
C ILE A 243 -13.61 -22.71 2.85
N ASP A 244 -14.06 -23.88 3.30
CA ASP A 244 -15.46 -24.30 3.14
C ASP A 244 -16.44 -23.61 4.09
N THR A 245 -15.99 -23.26 5.31
CA THR A 245 -16.89 -22.84 6.40
C THR A 245 -16.59 -21.45 6.95
N GLY A 246 -15.40 -20.91 6.70
CA GLY A 246 -14.93 -19.69 7.35
C GLY A 246 -14.52 -19.88 8.81
N GLU A 247 -14.53 -21.10 9.36
CA GLU A 247 -14.14 -21.37 10.74
C GLU A 247 -12.63 -21.16 10.93
N MET A 248 -12.24 -20.39 11.95
CA MET A 248 -10.84 -20.16 12.28
C MET A 248 -10.18 -21.46 12.77
N ALA A 249 -9.16 -21.91 12.06
CA ALA A 249 -8.37 -23.08 12.43
C ALA A 249 -7.30 -22.73 13.47
N TRP A 250 -6.57 -21.63 13.27
CA TRP A 250 -5.54 -21.16 14.18
C TRP A 250 -5.24 -19.67 13.99
N ARG A 251 -4.56 -19.09 14.99
CA ARG A 251 -4.01 -17.72 14.95
C ARG A 251 -2.59 -17.71 15.52
N PHE A 252 -1.69 -17.03 14.83
CA PHE A 252 -0.33 -16.73 15.28
C PHE A 252 -0.18 -15.22 15.48
N TYR A 253 0.05 -14.79 16.72
CA TYR A 253 0.45 -13.41 17.01
C TYR A 253 1.93 -13.21 16.67
N THR A 254 2.27 -12.05 16.11
CA THR A 254 3.64 -11.74 15.69
C THR A 254 4.44 -11.00 16.76
N VAL A 255 3.77 -10.45 17.78
CA VAL A 255 4.40 -9.79 18.94
C VAL A 255 3.73 -10.23 20.24
N PRO A 256 4.47 -10.29 21.37
CA PRO A 256 3.94 -10.71 22.65
C PRO A 256 2.89 -9.73 23.20
N GLY A 257 1.88 -10.26 23.89
CA GLY A 257 0.86 -9.49 24.59
C GLY A 257 1.33 -9.04 25.98
N ASN A 258 0.36 -8.73 26.84
CA ASN A 258 0.60 -8.42 28.25
C ASN A 258 1.16 -9.65 28.98
N PRO A 259 2.40 -9.61 29.52
CA PRO A 259 3.00 -10.76 30.20
C PRO A 259 2.20 -11.28 31.40
N ALA A 260 1.38 -10.42 32.03
CA ALA A 260 0.54 -10.82 33.17
C ALA A 260 -0.60 -11.78 32.78
N ASP A 261 -1.03 -11.78 31.52
CA ASP A 261 -2.09 -12.65 31.00
C ASP A 261 -1.55 -14.02 30.57
N GLY A 262 -0.22 -14.20 30.59
CA GLY A 262 0.47 -15.34 30.00
C GLY A 262 0.72 -15.17 28.50
N PHE A 263 1.23 -16.23 27.86
CA PHE A 263 1.57 -16.23 26.43
C PHE A 263 0.82 -17.35 25.71
N GLU A 264 0.37 -17.07 24.48
CA GLU A 264 -0.43 -18.00 23.68
C GLU A 264 0.35 -19.24 23.25
N ASN A 265 1.68 -19.13 23.16
CA ASN A 265 2.60 -20.21 22.82
C ASN A 265 4.04 -19.88 23.27
N GLU A 266 4.95 -20.86 23.18
CA GLU A 266 6.36 -20.68 23.56
C GLU A 266 7.09 -19.64 22.70
N ALA A 267 6.67 -19.43 21.45
CA ALA A 267 7.26 -18.40 20.59
C ALA A 267 6.98 -16.99 21.12
N MET A 268 5.77 -16.71 21.62
CA MET A 268 5.42 -15.43 22.26
C MET A 268 6.16 -15.24 23.59
N LYS A 269 6.34 -16.31 24.37
CA LYS A 269 7.15 -16.27 25.60
C LYS A 269 8.62 -15.99 25.32
N MET A 270 9.18 -16.57 24.25
CA MET A 270 10.54 -16.29 23.79
C MET A 270 10.64 -14.85 23.30
N ALA A 271 9.71 -14.42 22.43
CA ALA A 271 9.68 -13.07 21.89
C ALA A 271 9.66 -12.03 23.01
N ALA A 272 8.84 -12.21 24.06
CA ALA A 272 8.73 -11.30 25.21
C ALA A 272 10.04 -10.99 25.93
N GLN A 273 11.05 -11.86 25.86
CA GLN A 273 12.37 -11.60 26.45
C GLN A 273 13.15 -10.51 25.71
N THR A 274 12.74 -10.18 24.48
CA THR A 274 13.34 -9.15 23.64
C THR A 274 12.62 -7.81 23.72
N TRP A 275 11.64 -7.68 24.63
CA TRP A 275 10.86 -6.46 24.85
C TRP A 275 11.06 -5.94 26.29
N SER A 276 10.85 -4.65 26.47
CA SER A 276 10.93 -3.98 27.77
C SER A 276 9.81 -2.94 27.91
N GLY A 277 9.45 -2.59 29.15
CA GLY A 277 8.35 -1.65 29.42
C GLY A 277 6.97 -2.24 29.13
N ASP A 278 5.99 -1.37 28.87
CA ASP A 278 4.57 -1.74 28.72
C ASP A 278 4.12 -1.74 27.25
N TRP A 279 4.89 -2.36 26.36
CA TRP A 279 4.67 -2.30 24.90
C TRP A 279 3.26 -2.71 24.47
N TRP A 280 2.64 -3.66 25.19
CA TRP A 280 1.30 -4.18 24.87
C TRP A 280 0.20 -3.13 24.96
N LYS A 281 0.40 -2.03 25.72
CA LYS A 281 -0.54 -0.90 25.77
C LYS A 281 -0.62 -0.13 24.45
N PHE A 282 0.46 -0.17 23.67
CA PHE A 282 0.51 0.42 22.33
C PHE A 282 0.15 -0.58 21.22
N GLY A 283 -0.10 -1.84 21.57
CA GLY A 283 -0.29 -2.95 20.63
C GLY A 283 1.02 -3.60 20.16
N GLY A 284 2.14 -2.86 20.11
CA GLY A 284 3.46 -3.37 19.76
C GLY A 284 3.75 -3.43 18.26
N GLY A 285 2.72 -3.48 17.39
CA GLY A 285 2.86 -3.51 15.94
C GLY A 285 3.00 -4.94 15.38
N GLY A 286 3.84 -5.11 14.36
CA GLY A 286 4.13 -6.41 13.75
C GLY A 286 3.01 -6.91 12.83
N THR A 287 2.25 -6.03 12.21
CA THR A 287 1.16 -6.37 11.31
C THR A 287 1.67 -7.11 10.05
N ALA A 288 1.03 -8.20 9.67
CA ALA A 288 1.38 -9.00 8.48
C ALA A 288 0.42 -8.65 7.33
N TRP A 289 0.59 -7.46 6.75
CA TRP A 289 -0.43 -6.81 5.92
C TRP A 289 -0.35 -7.11 4.41
N ASP A 290 0.67 -7.86 3.95
CA ASP A 290 0.88 -8.13 2.53
C ASP A 290 1.38 -9.55 2.22
N SER A 291 2.71 -9.77 2.11
CA SER A 291 3.24 -11.01 1.56
C SER A 291 3.17 -12.20 2.53
N MET A 292 2.70 -13.33 1.99
CA MET A 292 2.72 -14.66 2.59
C MET A 292 2.97 -15.66 1.47
N VAL A 293 3.74 -16.72 1.72
CA VAL A 293 4.03 -17.73 0.69
C VAL A 293 4.06 -19.12 1.31
N TYR A 294 3.54 -20.12 0.62
CA TYR A 294 3.48 -21.50 1.10
C TYR A 294 4.32 -22.42 0.22
N ASP A 295 5.31 -23.10 0.83
CA ASP A 295 6.07 -24.17 0.17
C ASP A 295 5.45 -25.54 0.49
N PRO A 296 4.75 -26.18 -0.47
CA PRO A 296 4.17 -27.51 -0.26
C PRO A 296 5.22 -28.61 -0.11
N ALA A 297 6.45 -28.43 -0.61
CA ALA A 297 7.50 -29.44 -0.51
C ALA A 297 8.14 -29.50 0.88
N LEU A 298 8.16 -28.37 1.61
CA LEU A 298 8.67 -28.30 2.99
C LEU A 298 7.54 -28.28 4.03
N ASP A 299 6.31 -28.12 3.59
CA ASP A 299 5.14 -27.92 4.43
C ASP A 299 5.35 -26.74 5.41
N LEU A 300 5.75 -25.59 4.84
CA LEU A 300 6.04 -24.36 5.57
C LEU A 300 5.32 -23.18 4.93
N LEU A 301 4.64 -22.40 5.78
CA LEU A 301 4.08 -21.09 5.46
C LEU A 301 5.05 -20.01 5.94
N TYR A 302 5.49 -19.14 5.03
CA TYR A 302 6.30 -17.97 5.34
C TYR A 302 5.41 -16.73 5.40
N ILE A 303 5.57 -15.91 6.43
CA ILE A 303 4.87 -14.63 6.57
C ILE A 303 5.89 -13.50 6.72
N GLY A 304 5.60 -12.36 6.09
CA GLY A 304 6.33 -11.12 6.30
C GLY A 304 5.72 -10.29 7.43
N VAL A 305 6.53 -9.88 8.40
CA VAL A 305 6.08 -9.16 9.60
C VAL A 305 6.45 -7.67 9.55
N GLY A 306 5.49 -6.82 9.89
CA GLY A 306 5.60 -5.37 9.81
C GLY A 306 6.46 -4.70 10.88
N ASN A 307 6.37 -3.37 10.88
CA ASN A 307 7.04 -2.42 11.76
C ASN A 307 6.47 -2.40 13.18
N GLY A 308 7.20 -1.77 14.11
CA GLY A 308 6.78 -1.61 15.51
C GLY A 308 5.71 -0.54 15.73
N SER A 309 4.94 -0.67 16.81
CA SER A 309 3.98 0.34 17.25
C SER A 309 4.17 0.74 18.73
N PRO A 310 4.45 2.01 19.03
CA PRO A 310 4.80 3.07 18.07
C PRO A 310 6.08 2.75 17.29
N TRP A 311 6.34 3.46 16.18
CA TRP A 311 7.56 3.28 15.40
C TRP A 311 8.80 3.49 16.27
N ASN A 312 8.85 4.58 17.06
CA ASN A 312 10.01 4.89 17.89
C ASN A 312 10.26 3.85 19.00
N GLN A 313 11.36 3.10 18.88
CA GLN A 313 11.73 2.06 19.85
C GLN A 313 11.92 2.61 21.27
N ALA A 314 12.46 3.82 21.43
CA ALA A 314 12.71 4.39 22.75
C ALA A 314 11.41 4.65 23.54
N VAL A 315 10.28 4.77 22.83
CA VAL A 315 8.93 4.84 23.43
C VAL A 315 8.34 3.45 23.60
N ARG A 316 8.37 2.64 22.52
CA ARG A 316 7.77 1.30 22.48
C ARG A 316 8.41 0.31 23.46
N SER A 317 9.74 0.36 23.58
CA SER A 317 10.58 -0.55 24.38
C SER A 317 11.79 0.21 24.93
N PRO A 318 11.61 0.99 26.02
CA PRO A 318 12.62 1.95 26.50
C PRO A 318 13.98 1.34 26.89
N GLY A 319 14.01 0.06 27.26
CA GLY A 319 15.23 -0.70 27.54
C GLY A 319 15.90 -1.29 26.29
N GLY A 320 15.40 -0.97 25.09
CA GLY A 320 15.88 -1.53 23.82
C GLY A 320 15.33 -2.94 23.55
N GLY A 321 16.19 -3.80 23.02
CA GLY A 321 15.86 -5.19 22.65
C GLY A 321 15.54 -5.37 21.17
N ASP A 322 15.50 -6.61 20.72
CA ASP A 322 15.24 -6.92 19.30
C ASP A 322 13.76 -6.74 18.92
N ASN A 323 12.87 -6.75 19.90
CA ASN A 323 11.42 -6.63 19.73
C ASN A 323 10.85 -7.66 18.74
N LEU A 324 11.11 -8.94 18.98
CA LEU A 324 10.63 -10.02 18.11
C LEU A 324 9.08 -10.10 18.09
N PHE A 325 8.45 -10.39 16.95
CA PHE A 325 9.02 -10.69 15.62
C PHE A 325 8.93 -9.51 14.65
N LEU A 326 9.04 -8.26 15.12
CA LEU A 326 9.00 -7.09 14.23
C LEU A 326 10.01 -7.21 13.08
N SER A 327 9.66 -6.70 11.90
CA SER A 327 10.53 -6.67 10.72
C SER A 327 11.24 -8.00 10.46
N SER A 328 10.45 -9.08 10.39
CA SER A 328 10.96 -10.44 10.27
C SER A 328 10.25 -11.23 9.17
N ILE A 329 10.97 -12.21 8.62
CA ILE A 329 10.36 -13.35 7.94
C ILE A 329 10.17 -14.44 9.00
N VAL A 330 8.96 -14.99 9.10
CA VAL A 330 8.65 -16.07 10.04
C VAL A 330 8.10 -17.27 9.28
N ALA A 331 8.65 -18.46 9.53
CA ALA A 331 8.14 -19.72 9.03
C ALA A 331 7.26 -20.41 10.07
N LEU A 332 6.08 -20.85 9.63
CA LEU A 332 5.06 -21.49 10.43
C LEU A 332 4.69 -22.85 9.84
N LYS A 333 4.26 -23.78 10.70
CA LYS A 333 3.55 -24.98 10.27
C LYS A 333 2.15 -24.58 9.79
N PRO A 334 1.78 -24.92 8.54
CA PRO A 334 0.54 -24.43 7.95
C PRO A 334 -0.73 -25.01 8.61
N ASP A 335 -0.66 -26.23 9.17
CA ASP A 335 -1.82 -26.88 9.77
C ASP A 335 -2.17 -26.34 11.17
N THR A 336 -1.18 -25.80 11.88
CA THR A 336 -1.29 -25.47 13.31
C THR A 336 -0.94 -24.02 13.63
N GLY A 337 -0.26 -23.31 12.74
CA GLY A 337 0.32 -21.99 13.01
C GLY A 337 1.53 -22.03 13.95
N GLU A 338 2.09 -23.22 14.22
CA GLU A 338 3.24 -23.38 15.10
C GLU A 338 4.51 -22.76 14.48
N TYR A 339 5.23 -21.99 15.28
CA TYR A 339 6.51 -21.39 14.90
C TYR A 339 7.57 -22.45 14.57
N VAL A 340 8.33 -22.23 13.48
CA VAL A 340 9.45 -23.09 13.07
C VAL A 340 10.78 -22.33 13.18
N TRP A 341 10.94 -21.26 12.41
CA TRP A 341 12.12 -20.41 12.40
C TRP A 341 11.73 -18.96 12.06
N HIS A 342 12.63 -18.02 12.34
CA HIS A 342 12.52 -16.65 11.81
C HIS A 342 13.89 -16.10 11.42
N TYR A 343 13.88 -15.07 10.57
CA TYR A 343 15.01 -14.20 10.32
C TYR A 343 14.53 -12.74 10.44
N GLN A 344 15.17 -11.97 11.32
CA GLN A 344 14.80 -10.58 11.58
C GLN A 344 15.65 -9.62 10.73
N THR A 345 15.03 -8.95 9.76
CA THR A 345 15.71 -8.05 8.83
C THR A 345 16.09 -6.71 9.47
N THR A 346 15.34 -6.25 10.47
CA THR A 346 15.64 -5.01 11.20
C THR A 346 15.34 -5.16 12.69
N PRO A 347 16.32 -5.66 13.48
CA PRO A 347 16.20 -5.75 14.93
C PRO A 347 15.94 -4.39 15.58
N GLY A 348 14.96 -4.34 16.49
CA GLY A 348 14.60 -3.10 17.18
C GLY A 348 14.14 -1.99 16.23
N ASP A 349 13.39 -2.34 15.18
CA ASP A 349 12.88 -1.41 14.16
C ASP A 349 12.39 -0.09 14.79
N THR A 350 12.84 1.02 14.21
CA THR A 350 12.44 2.36 14.65
C THR A 350 12.14 3.33 13.51
N TRP A 351 12.05 2.84 12.27
CA TRP A 351 11.98 3.69 11.06
C TRP A 351 10.77 3.36 10.18
N ASP A 352 9.84 2.53 10.67
CA ASP A 352 8.79 1.91 9.85
C ASP A 352 9.38 1.00 8.76
N PHE A 353 10.37 0.19 9.12
CA PHE A 353 10.93 -0.84 8.25
C PHE A 353 10.18 -2.15 8.42
N THR A 354 9.11 -2.31 7.65
CA THR A 354 8.41 -3.59 7.49
C THR A 354 9.28 -4.63 6.78
N ALA A 355 9.00 -5.91 7.02
CA ALA A 355 9.43 -7.04 6.21
C ALA A 355 8.23 -7.78 5.59
N THR A 356 7.20 -7.02 5.20
CA THR A 356 5.95 -7.50 4.60
C THR A 356 5.99 -7.51 3.08
N GLN A 357 7.07 -6.98 2.50
CA GLN A 357 7.32 -6.92 1.07
C GLN A 357 7.31 -8.30 0.44
N HIS A 358 7.16 -8.34 -0.88
CA HIS A 358 7.07 -9.58 -1.65
C HIS A 358 8.16 -10.59 -1.27
N ILE A 359 7.75 -11.78 -0.85
CA ILE A 359 8.62 -12.93 -0.61
C ILE A 359 8.55 -13.83 -1.85
N MET A 360 9.70 -14.26 -2.38
CA MET A 360 9.74 -15.22 -3.49
C MET A 360 10.53 -16.47 -3.12
N LEU A 361 10.07 -17.63 -3.57
CA LEU A 361 10.79 -18.89 -3.40
C LEU A 361 11.40 -19.31 -4.74
N ALA A 362 12.68 -19.67 -4.70
CA ALA A 362 13.42 -20.12 -5.88
C ALA A 362 14.39 -21.26 -5.51
N GLU A 363 14.88 -21.96 -6.52
CA GLU A 363 16.03 -22.84 -6.38
C GLU A 363 17.20 -22.19 -7.12
N LEU A 364 18.29 -21.94 -6.39
CA LEU A 364 19.48 -21.29 -6.91
C LEU A 364 20.69 -22.22 -6.75
N GLU A 365 21.57 -22.24 -7.74
CA GLU A 365 22.87 -22.94 -7.64
C GLU A 365 23.85 -22.08 -6.83
N ILE A 366 24.09 -22.46 -5.57
CA ILE A 366 24.96 -21.74 -4.63
C ILE A 366 26.06 -22.69 -4.16
N ASP A 367 27.31 -22.26 -4.29
CA ASP A 367 28.50 -23.06 -3.99
C ASP A 367 28.53 -24.43 -4.73
N GLY A 368 27.97 -24.47 -5.94
CA GLY A 368 27.92 -25.65 -6.79
C GLY A 368 26.86 -26.69 -6.40
N ALA A 369 25.89 -26.32 -5.57
CA ALA A 369 24.76 -27.15 -5.21
C ALA A 369 23.42 -26.39 -5.28
N PRO A 370 22.31 -27.07 -5.62
CA PRO A 370 20.99 -26.47 -5.60
C PRO A 370 20.57 -26.17 -4.16
N ARG A 371 20.26 -24.90 -3.88
CA ARG A 371 19.72 -24.42 -2.60
C ARG A 371 18.29 -23.96 -2.77
N LYS A 372 17.44 -24.42 -1.86
CA LYS A 372 16.07 -23.98 -1.71
C LYS A 372 16.06 -22.65 -0.97
N VAL A 373 15.89 -21.55 -1.70
CA VAL A 373 15.98 -20.20 -1.12
C VAL A 373 14.63 -19.50 -1.05
N LEU A 374 14.58 -18.53 -0.14
CA LEU A 374 13.62 -17.45 -0.04
C LEU A 374 14.37 -16.14 -0.33
N MET A 375 13.79 -15.29 -1.15
CA MET A 375 14.34 -13.97 -1.52
C MET A 375 13.38 -12.85 -1.11
N GLN A 376 13.91 -11.77 -0.54
CA GLN A 376 13.11 -10.58 -0.19
C GLN A 376 13.93 -9.30 -0.29
N ALA A 377 13.31 -8.23 -0.79
CA ALA A 377 13.83 -6.86 -0.77
C ALA A 377 12.95 -5.96 0.12
N PRO A 378 13.01 -6.05 1.46
CA PRO A 378 12.16 -5.26 2.36
C PRO A 378 12.51 -3.76 2.34
N LYS A 379 11.69 -2.94 3.02
CA LYS A 379 11.86 -1.47 3.07
C LYS A 379 13.28 -0.99 3.40
N ASN A 380 14.03 -1.77 4.18
CA ASN A 380 15.32 -1.35 4.76
C ASN A 380 16.48 -1.23 3.75
N GLY A 381 16.31 -1.66 2.49
CA GLY A 381 17.28 -1.45 1.42
C GLY A 381 18.30 -2.56 1.19
N PHE A 382 18.22 -3.67 1.93
CA PHE A 382 19.03 -4.88 1.71
C PHE A 382 18.21 -5.97 1.00
N PHE A 383 18.84 -6.71 0.11
CA PHE A 383 18.27 -7.87 -0.57
C PHE A 383 18.75 -9.13 0.13
N TYR A 384 17.82 -9.90 0.67
CA TYR A 384 18.11 -11.10 1.45
C TYR A 384 17.90 -12.35 0.60
N VAL A 385 18.86 -13.26 0.67
CA VAL A 385 18.72 -14.66 0.22
C VAL A 385 18.89 -15.54 1.46
N ILE A 386 17.88 -16.35 1.75
CA ILE A 386 17.77 -17.16 2.98
C ILE A 386 17.46 -18.60 2.59
N ASP A 387 18.08 -19.58 3.24
CA ASP A 387 17.65 -20.98 3.10
C ASP A 387 16.26 -21.14 3.69
N ARG A 388 15.27 -21.44 2.84
CA ARG A 388 13.87 -21.44 3.27
C ARG A 388 13.50 -22.62 4.17
N ALA A 389 14.35 -23.67 4.23
CA ALA A 389 14.10 -24.79 5.12
C ALA A 389 14.55 -24.49 6.57
N SER A 390 15.66 -23.78 6.75
CA SER A 390 16.29 -23.57 8.05
C SER A 390 16.20 -22.13 8.58
N GLY A 391 15.97 -21.14 7.72
CA GLY A 391 16.09 -19.72 8.06
C GLY A 391 17.52 -19.19 8.06
N GLU A 392 18.49 -19.99 7.61
CA GLU A 392 19.90 -19.60 7.52
C GLU A 392 20.09 -18.47 6.50
N LEU A 393 20.75 -17.38 6.91
CA LEU A 393 21.11 -16.30 6.00
C LEU A 393 22.22 -16.75 5.04
N ILE A 394 21.99 -16.60 3.74
CA ILE A 394 22.98 -16.91 2.69
C ILE A 394 23.68 -15.62 2.22
N SER A 395 22.91 -14.54 2.02
CA SER A 395 23.45 -13.22 1.66
C SER A 395 22.49 -12.09 2.00
N ALA A 396 23.04 -10.90 2.26
CA ALA A 396 22.28 -9.68 2.52
C ALA A 396 23.07 -8.45 2.04
N ASP A 397 22.74 -7.96 0.85
CA ASP A 397 23.50 -6.92 0.16
C ASP A 397 22.61 -5.73 -0.22
N PRO A 398 23.12 -4.49 -0.21
CA PRO A 398 22.32 -3.32 -0.53
C PRO A 398 21.88 -3.34 -1.99
N TYR A 399 20.57 -3.29 -2.26
CA TYR A 399 20.02 -3.18 -3.62
C TYR A 399 19.73 -1.73 -4.02
N THR A 400 19.89 -0.79 -3.09
CA THR A 400 19.71 0.65 -3.31
C THR A 400 20.85 1.45 -2.70
N SER A 401 20.92 2.72 -3.09
CA SER A 401 21.83 3.70 -2.52
C SER A 401 21.20 5.09 -2.57
N PRO A 402 21.35 5.92 -1.51
CA PRO A 402 22.12 5.65 -0.28
C PRO A 402 21.34 4.84 0.79
N ILE A 403 22.06 4.22 1.72
CA ILE A 403 21.55 3.62 2.96
C ILE A 403 22.22 4.29 4.17
N THR A 404 21.43 4.96 5.02
CA THR A 404 21.90 5.80 6.15
C THR A 404 21.68 5.17 7.52
N TRP A 405 20.94 4.07 7.63
CA TRP A 405 20.69 3.42 8.92
C TRP A 405 21.72 2.32 9.25
N ALA A 406 22.19 1.56 8.26
CA ALA A 406 23.19 0.51 8.42
C ALA A 406 24.29 0.61 7.37
N SER A 407 25.47 0.08 7.72
CA SER A 407 26.63 0.04 6.82
C SER A 407 26.67 -1.24 5.98
N HIS A 408 26.31 -2.37 6.57
CA HIS A 408 26.23 -3.71 5.98
C HIS A 408 25.46 -4.64 6.92
N VAL A 409 25.20 -5.88 6.49
CA VAL A 409 24.83 -6.99 7.37
C VAL A 409 26.09 -7.79 7.67
N ASP A 410 26.40 -7.96 8.94
CA ASP A 410 27.49 -8.81 9.42
C ASP A 410 27.08 -10.28 9.20
N MET A 411 27.83 -11.00 8.36
CA MET A 411 27.51 -12.37 7.97
C MET A 411 27.87 -13.42 9.03
N GLU A 412 28.67 -13.08 10.04
CA GLU A 412 28.96 -13.99 11.16
C GLU A 412 27.77 -14.04 12.14
N THR A 413 27.14 -12.89 12.35
CA THR A 413 26.00 -12.74 13.27
C THR A 413 24.65 -12.78 12.56
N GLY A 414 24.62 -12.52 11.24
CA GLY A 414 23.41 -12.30 10.45
C GLY A 414 22.70 -10.98 10.77
N ARG A 415 23.40 -10.00 11.39
CA ARG A 415 22.77 -8.78 11.91
C ARG A 415 23.24 -7.51 11.19
N PRO A 416 22.35 -6.54 10.96
CA PRO A 416 22.74 -5.22 10.44
C PRO A 416 23.71 -4.50 11.40
N VAL A 417 24.77 -3.91 10.86
CA VAL A 417 25.67 -3.02 11.59
C VAL A 417 25.21 -1.58 11.41
N GLU A 418 24.46 -1.09 12.40
CA GLU A 418 23.90 0.27 12.40
C GLU A 418 24.98 1.35 12.33
N ARG A 419 24.68 2.44 11.62
CA ARG A 419 25.51 3.64 11.62
C ARG A 419 25.29 4.43 12.93
N PRO A 420 26.31 5.10 13.48
CA PRO A 420 26.19 5.84 14.74
C PRO A 420 25.02 6.85 14.78
N GLU A 421 24.71 7.47 13.64
CA GLU A 421 23.66 8.47 13.47
C GLU A 421 22.25 7.88 13.25
N ALA A 422 22.12 6.56 13.04
CA ALA A 422 20.89 5.92 12.58
C ALA A 422 19.68 6.16 13.50
N ARG A 423 19.91 6.31 14.80
CA ARG A 423 18.89 6.54 15.84
C ARG A 423 18.91 7.97 16.41
N THR A 424 19.48 8.93 15.67
CA THR A 424 19.51 10.34 16.09
C THR A 424 18.39 11.12 15.41
N PHE A 425 17.32 11.40 16.15
CA PHE A 425 16.08 12.01 15.66
C PHE A 425 15.99 13.50 16.04
N ASP A 426 16.86 14.33 15.46
CA ASP A 426 16.95 15.77 15.73
C ASP A 426 16.36 16.63 14.60
N GLY A 427 15.68 16.00 13.64
CA GLY A 427 15.15 16.65 12.43
C GLY A 427 16.20 17.05 11.41
N LYS A 428 17.49 16.79 11.67
CA LYS A 428 18.60 17.11 10.77
C LYS A 428 19.15 15.87 10.07
N ASN A 429 19.11 14.72 10.74
CA ASN A 429 19.50 13.46 10.11
C ASN A 429 18.40 12.97 9.15
N ILE A 430 18.84 12.62 7.94
CA ILE A 430 17.97 12.12 6.88
C ILE A 430 18.00 10.59 6.89
N SER A 431 16.82 9.99 7.03
CA SER A 431 16.59 8.55 6.89
C SER A 431 16.43 8.21 5.42
N LEU A 432 17.35 7.37 4.92
CA LEU A 432 17.27 6.72 3.62
C LEU A 432 17.68 5.24 3.81
N PRO A 433 16.80 4.27 3.57
CA PRO A 433 15.38 4.47 3.26
C PRO A 433 14.62 5.16 4.41
N SER A 434 13.45 5.71 4.10
CA SER A 434 12.51 6.26 5.10
C SER A 434 11.36 5.28 5.36
N ASN A 435 10.30 5.73 6.03
CA ASN A 435 9.04 5.00 6.18
C ASN A 435 8.41 4.57 4.84
N ALA A 436 8.70 5.27 3.74
CA ALA A 436 8.29 4.84 2.39
C ALA A 436 9.00 3.56 1.93
N GLY A 437 10.19 3.29 2.46
CA GLY A 437 11.06 2.18 2.11
C GLY A 437 11.82 2.36 0.79
N ALA A 438 12.83 1.52 0.58
CA ALA A 438 13.53 1.41 -0.71
C ALA A 438 12.75 0.56 -1.72
N HIS A 439 11.90 -0.33 -1.22
CA HIS A 439 10.90 -1.11 -1.93
C HIS A 439 9.71 -1.27 -0.99
N ASN A 440 8.50 -1.23 -1.52
CA ASN A 440 7.27 -1.33 -0.74
C ASN A 440 6.42 -2.50 -1.29
N TRP A 441 5.09 -2.45 -1.17
CA TRP A 441 4.19 -3.50 -1.65
C TRP A 441 4.18 -3.78 -3.17
N PRO A 442 4.56 -2.85 -4.10
CA PRO A 442 4.49 -3.17 -5.53
C PRO A 442 5.38 -4.36 -5.86
N ALA A 443 4.80 -5.46 -6.34
CA ALA A 443 5.52 -6.73 -6.39
C ALA A 443 6.76 -6.73 -7.30
N MET A 444 7.86 -7.32 -6.83
CA MET A 444 8.97 -7.76 -7.69
C MET A 444 8.63 -9.04 -8.46
N SER A 445 9.41 -9.39 -9.48
CA SER A 445 9.30 -10.65 -10.22
C SER A 445 10.67 -11.27 -10.47
N TYR A 446 10.74 -12.59 -10.56
CA TYR A 446 11.98 -13.34 -10.81
C TYR A 446 11.86 -14.09 -12.14
N ASN A 447 12.82 -13.91 -13.05
CA ASN A 447 12.86 -14.67 -14.29
C ASN A 447 13.95 -15.76 -14.20
N PRO A 448 13.59 -17.06 -14.15
CA PRO A 448 14.55 -18.15 -14.04
C PRO A 448 15.44 -18.32 -15.27
N GLN A 449 15.07 -17.77 -16.43
CA GLN A 449 15.90 -17.82 -17.65
C GLN A 449 17.06 -16.82 -17.59
N THR A 450 16.85 -15.64 -17.01
CA THR A 450 17.90 -14.62 -16.83
C THR A 450 18.61 -14.75 -15.49
N GLY A 451 17.96 -15.39 -14.52
CA GLY A 451 18.39 -15.45 -13.12
C GLY A 451 18.24 -14.12 -12.39
N LEU A 452 17.45 -13.18 -12.90
CA LEU A 452 17.34 -11.81 -12.37
C LEU A 452 16.02 -11.56 -11.66
N VAL A 453 16.08 -10.71 -10.64
CA VAL A 453 14.92 -10.18 -9.92
C VAL A 453 14.69 -8.72 -10.31
N TYR A 454 13.49 -8.38 -10.76
CA TYR A 454 13.15 -7.03 -11.18
C TYR A 454 12.44 -6.29 -10.04
N ILE A 455 13.07 -5.23 -9.52
CA ILE A 455 12.65 -4.57 -8.28
C ILE A 455 12.27 -3.12 -8.58
N PRO A 456 11.01 -2.72 -8.34
CA PRO A 456 10.61 -1.32 -8.26
C PRO A 456 11.25 -0.68 -7.03
N THR A 457 12.17 0.26 -7.24
CA THR A 457 12.91 0.93 -6.16
C THR A 457 12.52 2.38 -5.98
N MET A 458 12.70 2.88 -4.76
CA MET A 458 12.38 4.23 -4.35
C MET A 458 13.48 4.86 -3.49
N VAL A 459 13.69 6.16 -3.68
CA VAL A 459 14.47 7.06 -2.83
C VAL A 459 13.51 8.17 -2.39
N PHE A 460 13.14 8.13 -1.12
CA PHE A 460 12.20 9.07 -0.51
C PHE A 460 12.78 9.51 0.84
N PRO A 461 13.56 10.59 0.91
CA PRO A 461 14.19 11.02 2.16
C PRO A 461 13.17 11.53 3.18
N ALA A 462 13.35 11.20 4.46
CA ALA A 462 12.56 11.75 5.56
C ALA A 462 13.42 12.10 6.77
N ALA A 463 13.00 13.08 7.56
CA ALA A 463 13.62 13.41 8.85
C ALA A 463 12.64 13.10 9.99
N PHE A 464 13.16 12.47 11.05
CA PHE A 464 12.38 12.18 12.25
C PHE A 464 12.82 13.09 13.40
N LEU A 465 11.86 13.53 14.21
CA LEU A 465 12.08 14.31 15.43
C LEU A 465 11.69 13.48 16.65
N ALA A 466 12.55 13.49 17.67
CA ALA A 466 12.28 12.87 18.95
C ALA A 466 10.95 13.39 19.54
N PRO A 467 10.15 12.52 20.17
CA PRO A 467 8.83 12.88 20.63
C PRO A 467 8.90 13.84 21.83
N THR A 468 7.99 14.81 21.87
CA THR A 468 7.94 15.85 22.90
C THR A 468 6.73 15.68 23.82
N GLU A 469 5.52 15.99 23.37
CA GLU A 469 4.34 16.13 24.24
C GLU A 469 3.43 14.88 24.30
N ASP A 470 3.42 14.02 23.27
CA ASP A 470 2.47 12.90 23.15
C ASP A 470 3.08 11.50 23.22
N LYS A 471 4.34 11.40 23.66
CA LYS A 471 5.05 10.12 23.71
C LYS A 471 4.33 9.03 24.52
N ASP A 472 3.56 9.43 25.55
CA ASP A 472 2.86 8.51 26.46
C ASP A 472 1.39 8.29 26.06
N ARG A 473 0.95 8.91 24.96
CA ARG A 473 -0.44 8.81 24.50
C ARG A 473 -0.71 7.42 23.95
N LEU A 474 -1.74 6.77 24.48
CA LEU A 474 -2.15 5.44 24.03
C LEU A 474 -2.92 5.49 22.70
N PRO A 475 -2.92 4.38 21.93
CA PRO A 475 -3.73 4.21 20.75
C PRO A 475 -5.21 4.51 20.97
N GLY A 476 -5.86 5.01 19.91
CA GLY A 476 -7.30 5.26 19.84
C GLY A 476 -7.78 5.09 18.40
N GLN A 477 -9.10 4.95 18.21
CA GLN A 477 -9.66 4.79 16.86
C GLN A 477 -9.27 5.98 15.98
N GLY A 478 -8.63 5.68 14.85
CA GLY A 478 -8.21 6.68 13.87
C GLY A 478 -7.09 7.63 14.31
N TYR A 479 -6.45 7.38 15.46
CA TYR A 479 -5.34 8.20 15.95
C TYR A 479 -3.99 7.58 15.55
N TRP A 480 -3.18 8.33 14.80
CA TRP A 480 -1.81 7.92 14.44
C TRP A 480 -0.88 7.99 15.67
N ASN A 481 -0.21 6.89 15.96
CA ASN A 481 0.65 6.70 17.13
C ASN A 481 2.06 6.25 16.73
N VAL A 482 2.82 7.12 16.06
CA VAL A 482 4.14 6.77 15.50
C VAL A 482 5.31 6.99 16.48
N GLY A 483 5.09 7.69 17.59
CA GLY A 483 6.14 7.94 18.60
C GLY A 483 7.23 8.93 18.18
N PHE A 484 6.97 9.77 17.18
CA PHE A 484 7.82 10.88 16.75
C PHE A 484 7.04 12.21 16.80
N ASP A 485 7.76 13.32 16.97
CA ASP A 485 7.15 14.65 16.94
C ASP A 485 6.86 15.09 15.50
N ARG A 486 5.57 15.10 15.13
CA ARG A 486 5.09 15.64 13.85
C ARG A 486 4.84 17.15 13.91
N MET A 487 4.61 17.71 15.10
CA MET A 487 4.34 19.13 15.31
C MET A 487 5.59 19.97 14.99
N GLY A 488 6.75 19.52 15.51
CA GLY A 488 8.05 20.11 15.20
C GLY A 488 8.51 19.91 13.76
N ASN A 489 7.89 18.96 13.04
CA ASN A 489 8.19 18.63 11.64
C ASN A 489 7.36 19.45 10.64
N ALA A 490 6.50 20.36 11.10
CA ALA A 490 5.77 21.26 10.21
C ALA A 490 6.77 22.05 9.33
N PRO A 491 6.76 21.84 8.00
CA PRO A 491 7.79 22.39 7.14
C PRO A 491 7.70 23.92 7.11
N PRO A 492 8.85 24.64 7.05
CA PRO A 492 8.81 26.07 6.82
C PRO A 492 8.19 26.38 5.45
N PRO A 493 7.56 27.55 5.28
CA PRO A 493 7.13 27.98 3.95
C PRO A 493 8.35 28.13 3.05
N ILE A 494 8.36 27.40 1.92
CA ILE A 494 9.40 27.48 0.90
C ILE A 494 8.77 27.87 -0.46
N PRO A 495 9.43 28.70 -1.27
CA PRO A 495 8.93 29.05 -2.60
C PRO A 495 8.73 27.81 -3.48
N GLU A 496 7.67 27.80 -4.30
CA GLU A 496 7.31 26.66 -5.14
C GLU A 496 8.46 26.21 -6.07
N ALA A 497 9.20 27.16 -6.65
CA ALA A 497 10.35 26.85 -7.50
C ALA A 497 11.50 26.16 -6.73
N GLU A 498 11.71 26.52 -5.47
CA GLU A 498 12.70 25.88 -4.61
C GLU A 498 12.24 24.48 -4.19
N LEU A 499 10.96 24.33 -3.84
CA LEU A 499 10.34 23.04 -3.54
C LEU A 499 10.46 22.07 -4.73
N ALA A 500 10.14 22.53 -5.95
CA ALA A 500 10.29 21.73 -7.16
C ALA A 500 11.74 21.27 -7.38
N ALA A 501 12.71 22.16 -7.18
CA ALA A 501 14.13 21.83 -7.30
C ALA A 501 14.61 20.82 -6.24
N VAL A 502 14.06 20.86 -5.02
CA VAL A 502 14.33 19.86 -3.98
C VAL A 502 13.73 18.50 -4.36
N ILE A 503 12.47 18.49 -4.82
CA ILE A 503 11.79 17.26 -5.26
C ILE A 503 12.59 16.57 -6.35
N ASP A 504 12.95 17.29 -7.42
CA ASP A 504 13.67 16.74 -8.57
C ASP A 504 15.08 16.23 -8.22
N ARG A 505 15.71 16.82 -7.20
CA ARG A 505 17.07 16.47 -6.76
C ARG A 505 17.08 15.24 -5.85
N ASP A 506 16.17 15.19 -4.89
CA ASP A 506 16.30 14.30 -3.73
C ASP A 506 15.35 13.09 -3.77
N PHE A 507 14.29 13.15 -4.59
CA PHE A 507 13.27 12.10 -4.67
C PHE A 507 13.34 11.40 -6.00
N SER A 508 13.45 10.07 -5.99
CA SER A 508 13.44 9.31 -7.23
C SER A 508 12.94 7.88 -7.09
N GLY A 509 12.54 7.28 -8.20
CA GLY A 509 12.28 5.85 -8.32
C GLY A 509 12.80 5.30 -9.64
N ARG A 510 12.98 3.99 -9.70
CA ARG A 510 13.44 3.28 -10.90
C ARG A 510 13.24 1.78 -10.77
N LEU A 511 13.07 1.11 -11.89
CA LEU A 511 13.20 -0.33 -11.98
C LEU A 511 14.68 -0.72 -12.04
N ILE A 512 15.05 -1.75 -11.28
CA ILE A 512 16.37 -2.39 -11.38
C ILE A 512 16.22 -3.87 -11.69
N ALA A 513 17.21 -4.47 -12.34
CA ALA A 513 17.40 -5.91 -12.33
C ALA A 513 18.57 -6.28 -11.40
N TRP A 514 18.23 -7.00 -10.34
CA TRP A 514 19.15 -7.52 -9.34
C TRP A 514 19.54 -8.98 -9.67
N ASP A 515 20.83 -9.28 -9.60
CA ASP A 515 21.34 -10.65 -9.70
C ASP A 515 21.57 -11.20 -8.28
N PRO A 516 20.73 -12.14 -7.79
CA PRO A 516 20.82 -12.64 -6.42
C PRO A 516 22.06 -13.51 -6.18
N LEU A 517 22.68 -14.06 -7.23
CA LEU A 517 23.90 -14.86 -7.10
C LEU A 517 25.14 -13.96 -7.07
N LYS A 518 25.19 -12.96 -7.95
CA LYS A 518 26.31 -12.01 -8.01
C LYS A 518 26.20 -10.87 -7.00
N ARG A 519 25.01 -10.67 -6.42
CA ARG A 519 24.71 -9.64 -5.42
C ARG A 519 24.96 -8.22 -5.96
N GLU A 520 24.54 -8.00 -7.21
CA GLU A 520 24.75 -6.72 -7.90
C GLU A 520 23.58 -6.34 -8.81
N ILE A 521 23.46 -5.03 -9.06
CA ILE A 521 22.55 -4.49 -10.06
C ILE A 521 23.14 -4.75 -11.44
N ARG A 522 22.42 -5.49 -12.28
CA ARG A 522 22.82 -5.79 -13.66
C ARG A 522 22.49 -4.67 -14.62
N TRP A 523 21.35 -4.04 -14.40
CA TRP A 523 20.95 -2.80 -15.04
C TRP A 523 19.98 -2.05 -14.12
N ALA A 524 19.89 -0.75 -14.31
CA ALA A 524 18.92 0.11 -13.66
C ALA A 524 18.40 1.12 -14.68
N GLN A 525 17.07 1.29 -14.73
CA GLN A 525 16.49 2.37 -15.51
C GLN A 525 16.94 3.73 -14.97
N PRO A 526 16.94 4.79 -15.81
CA PRO A 526 17.17 6.14 -15.36
C PRO A 526 16.26 6.49 -14.17
N PRO A 527 16.76 7.21 -13.15
CA PRO A 527 15.91 7.65 -12.07
C PRO A 527 14.82 8.60 -12.61
N GLY A 528 13.59 8.36 -12.20
CA GLY A 528 12.45 9.23 -12.43
C GLY A 528 11.72 9.46 -11.11
N ARG A 529 10.41 9.71 -11.17
CA ARG A 529 9.57 9.89 -9.98
C ARG A 529 9.52 8.61 -9.12
N PRO A 530 9.37 8.71 -7.79
CA PRO A 530 9.25 7.57 -6.89
C PRO A 530 7.88 6.88 -7.00
N ASN A 531 7.53 6.34 -8.17
CA ASN A 531 6.17 5.83 -8.44
C ASN A 531 6.12 4.61 -9.38
N THR A 532 7.20 3.84 -9.50
CA THR A 532 7.25 2.63 -10.35
C THR A 532 6.37 1.53 -9.79
N GLY A 533 5.49 0.96 -10.62
CA GLY A 533 4.55 -0.10 -10.22
C GLY A 533 5.17 -1.49 -10.12
N GLY A 534 4.36 -2.47 -9.71
CA GLY A 534 4.75 -3.87 -9.64
C GLY A 534 5.08 -4.47 -11.00
N THR A 535 5.77 -5.62 -10.99
CA THR A 535 6.38 -6.23 -12.18
C THR A 535 5.83 -7.63 -12.46
N LEU A 536 5.86 -8.00 -13.74
CA LEU A 536 5.65 -9.34 -14.28
C LEU A 536 6.83 -9.64 -15.22
N SER A 537 7.41 -10.83 -15.14
CA SER A 537 8.39 -11.28 -16.13
C SER A 537 7.86 -12.44 -16.97
N THR A 538 8.27 -12.53 -18.25
CA THR A 538 7.79 -13.57 -19.16
C THR A 538 8.93 -14.29 -19.88
N ALA A 539 8.66 -15.52 -20.35
CA ALA A 539 9.57 -16.28 -21.21
C ALA A 539 9.82 -15.63 -22.57
N GLY A 540 9.01 -14.62 -22.95
CA GLY A 540 9.23 -13.77 -24.12
C GLY A 540 10.41 -12.81 -23.98
N GLY A 541 11.13 -12.81 -22.85
CA GLY A 541 12.27 -11.93 -22.60
C GLY A 541 11.88 -10.51 -22.20
N LEU A 542 10.71 -10.36 -21.59
CA LEU A 542 10.11 -9.06 -21.24
C LEU A 542 9.82 -8.95 -19.74
N VAL A 543 9.80 -7.70 -19.26
CA VAL A 543 9.29 -7.30 -17.95
C VAL A 543 8.20 -6.25 -18.17
N PHE A 544 6.97 -6.57 -17.77
CA PHE A 544 5.86 -5.63 -17.80
C PHE A 544 5.72 -4.95 -16.44
N HIS A 545 5.54 -3.62 -16.43
CA HIS A 545 5.37 -2.87 -15.19
C HIS A 545 4.67 -1.52 -15.40
N GLY A 546 4.29 -0.88 -14.30
CA GLY A 546 3.94 0.52 -14.28
C GLY A 546 5.17 1.40 -14.46
N GLY A 547 5.21 2.18 -15.53
CA GLY A 547 6.29 3.12 -15.84
C GLY A 547 6.10 4.49 -15.21
N LEU A 548 6.93 5.45 -15.65
CA LEU A 548 6.85 6.83 -15.15
C LEU A 548 5.53 7.51 -15.54
N GLY A 549 5.03 8.35 -14.64
CA GLY A 549 3.80 9.11 -14.86
C GLY A 549 2.56 8.21 -14.93
N THR A 550 1.91 8.20 -16.09
CA THR A 550 0.65 7.48 -16.33
C THR A 550 0.79 6.27 -17.27
N ARG A 551 2.01 5.79 -17.49
CA ARG A 551 2.28 4.77 -18.51
C ARG A 551 2.40 3.37 -17.92
N VAL A 552 2.00 2.38 -18.69
CA VAL A 552 2.47 0.99 -18.56
C VAL A 552 3.54 0.73 -19.61
N VAL A 553 4.49 -0.14 -19.29
CA VAL A 553 5.71 -0.35 -20.07
C VAL A 553 6.02 -1.84 -20.19
N ALA A 554 6.61 -2.23 -21.32
CA ALA A 554 7.29 -3.50 -21.48
C ALA A 554 8.78 -3.23 -21.72
N THR A 555 9.62 -3.78 -20.85
CA THR A 555 11.07 -3.57 -20.84
C THR A 555 11.78 -4.87 -21.19
N ASP A 556 12.88 -4.79 -21.93
CA ASP A 556 13.78 -5.91 -22.19
C ASP A 556 14.36 -6.45 -20.87
N ALA A 557 14.14 -7.74 -20.61
CA ALA A 557 14.56 -8.39 -19.36
C ALA A 557 16.08 -8.37 -19.12
N VAL A 558 16.89 -8.29 -20.17
CA VAL A 558 18.35 -8.39 -20.09
C VAL A 558 19.01 -7.02 -20.15
N THR A 559 18.49 -6.09 -20.94
CA THR A 559 19.11 -4.78 -21.18
C THR A 559 18.50 -3.65 -20.35
N GLY A 560 17.24 -3.78 -19.92
CA GLY A 560 16.50 -2.70 -19.26
C GLY A 560 15.96 -1.63 -20.23
N GLU A 561 15.98 -1.88 -21.54
CA GLU A 561 15.45 -0.97 -22.56
C GLU A 561 13.93 -1.08 -22.66
N ASP A 562 13.23 0.06 -22.68
CA ASP A 562 11.79 0.10 -22.88
C ASP A 562 11.45 -0.15 -24.36
N LEU A 563 10.74 -1.24 -24.64
CA LEU A 563 10.40 -1.68 -26.01
C LEU A 563 8.97 -1.28 -26.42
N TRP A 564 8.10 -1.05 -25.44
CA TRP A 564 6.72 -0.63 -25.66
C TRP A 564 6.21 0.16 -24.47
N SER A 565 5.30 1.11 -24.71
CA SER A 565 4.56 1.76 -23.63
C SER A 565 3.21 2.32 -24.09
N GLN A 566 2.24 2.38 -23.18
CA GLN A 566 0.93 2.98 -23.41
C GLN A 566 0.55 3.91 -22.25
N ASP A 567 -0.07 5.04 -22.56
CA ASP A 567 -0.69 5.91 -21.55
C ASP A 567 -2.01 5.29 -21.06
N THR A 568 -2.16 5.18 -19.74
CA THR A 568 -3.34 4.63 -19.06
C THR A 568 -4.24 5.72 -18.47
N GLN A 569 -3.86 7.00 -18.64
CA GLN A 569 -4.51 8.19 -18.10
C GLN A 569 -4.51 8.28 -16.56
N THR A 570 -3.82 7.37 -15.87
CA THR A 570 -3.63 7.34 -14.41
C THR A 570 -2.34 6.60 -14.04
N GLY A 571 -1.97 6.59 -12.76
CA GLY A 571 -0.83 5.80 -12.29
C GLY A 571 -1.13 4.30 -12.23
N ALA A 572 -0.21 3.47 -12.73
CA ALA A 572 -0.31 2.01 -12.71
C ALA A 572 0.65 1.44 -11.65
N TRP A 573 0.17 1.13 -10.45
CA TRP A 573 1.03 0.66 -9.35
C TRP A 573 0.89 -0.83 -9.07
N ALA A 574 -0.28 -1.40 -9.36
CA ALA A 574 -0.51 -2.82 -9.18
C ALA A 574 0.36 -3.67 -10.14
N PRO A 575 0.69 -4.91 -9.77
CA PRO A 575 1.44 -5.79 -10.64
C PRO A 575 0.54 -6.28 -11.80
N PRO A 576 1.05 -6.30 -13.05
CA PRO A 576 0.33 -6.93 -14.15
C PRO A 576 0.30 -8.45 -14.03
N ILE A 577 -0.60 -9.06 -14.80
CA ILE A 577 -0.62 -10.50 -15.08
C ILE A 577 -0.61 -10.76 -16.58
N THR A 578 -0.31 -11.99 -16.98
CA THR A 578 -0.53 -12.46 -18.35
C THR A 578 -1.27 -13.80 -18.32
N TYR A 579 -2.07 -14.03 -19.35
CA TYR A 579 -2.84 -15.25 -19.54
C TYR A 579 -3.07 -15.49 -21.02
N ALA A 580 -3.67 -16.62 -21.38
CA ALA A 580 -4.07 -16.90 -22.76
C ALA A 580 -5.48 -17.47 -22.86
N ILE A 581 -6.18 -17.15 -23.95
CA ILE A 581 -7.52 -17.66 -24.27
C ILE A 581 -7.54 -17.97 -25.76
N ASP A 582 -7.98 -19.16 -26.14
CA ASP A 582 -8.07 -19.60 -27.54
C ASP A 582 -6.75 -19.44 -28.34
N GLY A 583 -5.60 -19.56 -27.66
CA GLY A 583 -4.27 -19.40 -28.26
C GLY A 583 -3.79 -17.96 -28.45
N GLU A 584 -4.54 -16.97 -27.97
CA GLU A 584 -4.10 -15.57 -27.89
C GLU A 584 -3.66 -15.22 -26.47
N GLN A 585 -2.48 -14.60 -26.34
CA GLN A 585 -1.92 -14.11 -25.10
C GLN A 585 -2.38 -12.68 -24.83
N TYR A 586 -2.73 -12.43 -23.58
CA TYR A 586 -3.20 -11.16 -23.05
C TYR A 586 -2.29 -10.70 -21.90
N ILE A 587 -2.15 -9.38 -21.74
CA ILE A 587 -1.53 -8.73 -20.56
C ILE A 587 -2.60 -7.88 -19.89
N ALA A 588 -2.84 -8.07 -18.59
CA ALA A 588 -3.82 -7.29 -17.84
C ALA A 588 -3.18 -6.45 -16.74
N PHE A 589 -3.65 -5.21 -16.63
CA PHE A 589 -3.29 -4.26 -15.57
C PHE A 589 -4.56 -3.78 -14.87
N ALA A 590 -4.56 -3.81 -13.53
CA ALA A 590 -5.49 -3.02 -12.74
C ALA A 590 -4.78 -1.69 -12.41
N VAL A 591 -5.34 -0.56 -12.84
CA VAL A 591 -4.71 0.77 -12.72
C VAL A 591 -5.61 1.71 -11.92
N GLY A 592 -5.00 2.66 -11.22
CA GLY A 592 -5.71 3.62 -10.38
C GLY A 592 -4.77 4.22 -9.35
N PHE A 593 -4.34 5.46 -9.60
CA PHE A 593 -3.38 6.15 -8.73
C PHE A 593 -3.90 6.32 -7.30
N GLY A 594 -3.19 5.79 -6.31
CA GLY A 594 -3.51 6.02 -4.91
C GLY A 594 -2.52 5.38 -3.94
N GLY A 595 -2.99 4.77 -2.87
CA GLY A 595 -2.14 4.20 -1.83
C GLY A 595 -1.59 5.26 -0.85
N GLY A 596 -0.83 4.81 0.15
CA GLY A 596 -0.30 5.67 1.22
C GLY A 596 0.55 6.84 0.71
N LEU A 597 1.35 6.63 -0.35
CA LEU A 597 2.20 7.68 -0.91
C LEU A 597 1.39 8.77 -1.63
N ALA A 598 0.24 8.46 -2.22
CA ALA A 598 -0.64 9.48 -2.80
C ALA A 598 -1.36 10.32 -1.72
N ALA A 599 -1.59 9.73 -0.54
CA ALA A 599 -2.25 10.40 0.59
C ALA A 599 -1.26 11.24 1.43
N GLU A 600 -0.17 10.64 1.90
CA GLU A 600 0.81 11.29 2.79
C GLU A 600 1.94 12.00 2.01
N GLY A 601 2.27 11.55 0.79
CA GLY A 601 3.47 11.99 0.06
C GLY A 601 3.54 13.46 -0.32
N GLY A 602 2.52 14.25 0.04
CA GLY A 602 2.63 15.68 0.16
C GLY A 602 2.98 16.37 -1.16
N PRO A 603 3.87 17.39 -1.12
CA PRO A 603 4.34 18.08 -2.31
C PRO A 603 4.92 17.16 -3.39
N VAL A 604 5.56 16.05 -3.01
CA VAL A 604 6.17 15.10 -3.95
C VAL A 604 5.07 14.46 -4.79
N ALA A 605 4.07 13.84 -4.16
CA ALA A 605 2.95 13.21 -4.86
C ALA A 605 2.08 14.24 -5.61
N HIS A 606 1.87 15.42 -5.02
CA HIS A 606 1.12 16.52 -5.63
C HIS A 606 1.75 17.00 -6.94
N SER A 607 3.08 17.14 -6.99
CA SER A 607 3.81 17.60 -8.18
C SER A 607 3.67 16.67 -9.39
N TRP A 608 3.20 15.44 -9.18
CA TRP A 608 3.02 14.50 -10.30
C TRP A 608 1.83 14.82 -11.18
N GLY A 609 0.83 15.54 -10.66
CA GLY A 609 -0.36 15.94 -11.41
C GLY A 609 -1.23 14.78 -11.88
N ILE A 610 -1.11 13.60 -11.26
CA ILE A 610 -1.84 12.40 -11.68
C ILE A 610 -3.27 12.45 -11.13
N VAL A 611 -4.23 12.17 -12.02
CA VAL A 611 -5.64 12.01 -11.65
C VAL A 611 -5.96 10.53 -11.55
N ASN A 612 -6.68 10.11 -10.51
CA ASN A 612 -7.14 8.73 -10.40
C ASN A 612 -8.23 8.45 -11.46
N ARG A 613 -8.00 7.42 -12.28
CA ARG A 613 -8.98 6.84 -13.21
C ARG A 613 -8.92 5.33 -13.10
N SER A 614 -9.62 4.78 -12.11
CA SER A 614 -9.52 3.36 -11.77
C SER A 614 -10.11 2.46 -12.87
N ARG A 615 -9.29 1.55 -13.41
CA ARG A 615 -9.66 0.69 -14.55
C ARG A 615 -9.01 -0.69 -14.49
N VAL A 616 -9.61 -1.65 -15.20
CA VAL A 616 -8.89 -2.81 -15.73
C VAL A 616 -8.58 -2.55 -17.20
N LEU A 617 -7.32 -2.71 -17.58
CA LEU A 617 -6.81 -2.55 -18.95
C LEU A 617 -6.22 -3.87 -19.41
N VAL A 618 -6.67 -4.37 -20.56
CA VAL A 618 -6.16 -5.62 -21.11
C VAL A 618 -5.65 -5.41 -22.52
N TYR A 619 -4.46 -5.93 -22.79
CA TYR A 619 -3.72 -5.76 -24.02
C TYR A 619 -3.48 -7.09 -24.71
N LYS A 620 -3.40 -7.08 -26.04
CA LYS A 620 -2.97 -8.21 -26.87
C LYS A 620 -2.31 -7.73 -28.16
N LEU A 621 -1.65 -8.63 -28.90
CA LEU A 621 -1.10 -8.30 -30.22
C LEU A 621 -2.23 -7.88 -31.17
N GLY A 622 -2.06 -6.72 -31.82
CA GLY A 622 -3.06 -6.17 -32.74
C GLY A 622 -4.34 -5.65 -32.07
N GLY A 623 -4.33 -5.44 -30.75
CA GLY A 623 -5.43 -4.75 -30.06
C GLY A 623 -5.65 -3.35 -30.61
N ALA A 624 -6.92 -2.96 -30.78
CA ALA A 624 -7.32 -1.71 -31.44
C ALA A 624 -8.41 -0.94 -30.67
N ASP A 625 -8.68 -1.31 -29.42
CA ASP A 625 -9.54 -0.52 -28.54
C ASP A 625 -8.85 0.79 -28.13
N GLU A 626 -9.62 1.77 -27.70
CA GLU A 626 -9.12 3.09 -27.31
C GLU A 626 -9.71 3.53 -25.97
N LEU A 627 -8.88 4.17 -25.15
CA LEU A 627 -9.36 4.78 -23.92
C LEU A 627 -10.20 6.02 -24.25
N PRO A 628 -11.29 6.27 -23.50
CA PRO A 628 -12.12 7.45 -23.71
C PRO A 628 -11.32 8.72 -23.42
N THR A 629 -11.60 9.79 -24.16
CA THR A 629 -10.99 11.10 -23.93
C THR A 629 -11.24 11.55 -22.48
N PRO A 630 -10.19 11.93 -21.72
CA PRO A 630 -10.38 12.48 -20.38
C PRO A 630 -11.26 13.74 -20.43
N PRO A 631 -12.21 13.94 -19.49
CA PRO A 631 -12.91 15.21 -19.37
C PRO A 631 -11.92 16.33 -19.07
N GLU A 632 -12.17 17.51 -19.63
CA GLU A 632 -11.45 18.74 -19.31
C GLU A 632 -11.63 19.09 -17.82
N ASP A 633 -10.57 19.60 -17.19
CA ASP A 633 -10.61 20.13 -15.83
C ASP A 633 -10.76 21.65 -15.92
N ASP A 634 -12.00 22.13 -15.94
CA ASP A 634 -12.38 23.55 -16.04
C ASP A 634 -12.54 24.23 -14.68
N ARG A 635 -12.15 23.55 -13.60
CA ARG A 635 -12.28 24.09 -12.24
C ARG A 635 -11.39 25.31 -12.08
N VAL A 636 -12.01 26.39 -11.64
CA VAL A 636 -11.32 27.61 -11.21
C VAL A 636 -11.12 27.53 -9.69
N MET A 637 -9.90 27.81 -9.23
CA MET A 637 -9.62 27.87 -7.80
C MET A 637 -10.55 28.91 -7.15
N PRO A 638 -11.34 28.53 -6.13
CA PRO A 638 -12.20 29.47 -5.43
C PRO A 638 -11.38 30.64 -4.88
N LYS A 639 -11.93 31.85 -4.91
CA LYS A 639 -11.30 32.99 -4.22
C LYS A 639 -11.45 32.75 -2.71
N PRO A 640 -10.36 32.57 -1.95
CA PRO A 640 -10.47 32.32 -0.52
C PRO A 640 -11.02 33.55 0.21
N ALA A 641 -11.73 33.30 1.31
CA ALA A 641 -12.09 34.34 2.26
C ALA A 641 -10.80 34.98 2.85
N PRO A 642 -10.82 36.25 3.28
CA PRO A 642 -9.64 36.87 3.85
C PRO A 642 -9.19 36.15 5.12
N VAL A 643 -7.88 36.02 5.31
CA VAL A 643 -7.29 35.58 6.57
C VAL A 643 -7.54 36.65 7.63
N THR A 644 -8.21 36.27 8.71
CA THR A 644 -8.57 37.19 9.80
C THR A 644 -7.71 36.99 11.05
N ALA A 645 -6.94 35.91 11.11
CA ALA A 645 -6.09 35.58 12.23
C ALA A 645 -4.67 36.17 12.11
N ASP A 646 -3.97 36.28 13.24
CA ASP A 646 -2.56 36.66 13.28
C ASP A 646 -1.63 35.51 12.83
N ALA A 647 -0.36 35.85 12.60
CA ALA A 647 0.64 34.89 12.11
C ALA A 647 0.86 33.71 13.08
N ASP A 648 0.76 33.95 14.39
CA ASP A 648 0.94 32.91 15.42
C ASP A 648 -0.22 31.92 15.39
N THR A 649 -1.45 32.39 15.19
CA THR A 649 -2.63 31.54 15.04
C THR A 649 -2.58 30.73 13.75
N VAL A 650 -2.15 31.33 12.64
CA VAL A 650 -1.93 30.61 11.37
C VAL A 650 -0.86 29.54 11.55
N ARG A 651 0.26 29.88 12.22
CA ARG A 651 1.32 28.92 12.53
C ARG A 651 0.80 27.77 13.39
N ARG A 652 0.02 28.04 14.43
CA ARG A 652 -0.64 27.01 15.25
C ARG A 652 -1.53 26.10 14.39
N GLY A 653 -2.31 26.69 13.47
CA GLY A 653 -3.13 25.95 12.52
C GLY A 653 -2.33 24.99 11.64
N GLN A 654 -1.19 25.44 11.11
CA GLN A 654 -0.27 24.59 10.35
C GLN A 654 0.22 23.39 11.17
N VAL A 655 0.58 23.63 12.43
CA VAL A 655 1.09 22.58 13.32
C VAL A 655 -0.01 21.53 13.62
N VAL A 656 -1.23 21.97 13.96
CA VAL A 656 -2.38 21.07 14.17
C VAL A 656 -2.73 20.30 12.89
N TYR A 657 -2.71 20.97 11.73
CA TYR A 657 -2.92 20.34 10.43
C TYR A 657 -1.91 19.21 10.17
N GLN A 658 -0.63 19.48 10.40
CA GLN A 658 0.45 18.51 10.17
C GLN A 658 0.28 17.24 11.00
N ARG A 659 -0.31 17.36 12.19
CA ARG A 659 -0.51 16.24 13.10
C ARG A 659 -1.73 15.39 12.77
N HIS A 660 -2.83 16.00 12.35
CA HIS A 660 -4.13 15.31 12.25
C HIS A 660 -4.65 15.15 10.82
N CYS A 661 -4.33 16.08 9.93
CA CYS A 661 -4.95 16.17 8.61
C CYS A 661 -4.01 15.74 7.48
N ALA A 662 -2.70 15.98 7.64
CA ALA A 662 -1.70 15.76 6.59
C ALA A 662 -1.59 14.31 6.10
N TYR A 663 -1.89 13.31 6.95
CA TYR A 663 -1.91 11.90 6.53
C TYR A 663 -2.92 11.59 5.42
N CYS A 664 -3.99 12.39 5.31
CA CYS A 664 -4.99 12.25 4.26
C CYS A 664 -4.90 13.37 3.22
N HIS A 665 -4.68 14.62 3.64
CA HIS A 665 -4.71 15.80 2.78
C HIS A 665 -3.32 16.25 2.30
N GLY A 666 -2.27 15.50 2.63
CA GLY A 666 -0.88 15.71 2.26
C GLY A 666 -0.18 16.80 3.07
N ASP A 667 1.12 16.64 3.26
CA ASP A 667 1.96 17.65 3.92
C ASP A 667 1.83 19.02 3.24
N GLY A 668 1.75 20.08 4.04
CA GLY A 668 1.64 21.46 3.54
C GLY A 668 0.45 21.70 2.60
N LEU A 669 -0.70 21.04 2.86
CA LEU A 669 -1.95 21.12 2.09
C LEU A 669 -1.84 20.63 0.63
N ARG A 670 -0.81 19.84 0.30
CA ARG A 670 -0.57 19.32 -1.05
C ARG A 670 -0.85 17.81 -1.09
N THR A 671 -2.05 17.42 -1.50
CA THR A 671 -2.44 16.01 -1.68
C THR A 671 -2.08 15.50 -3.09
N GLY A 672 -1.85 14.20 -3.24
CA GLY A 672 -1.81 13.49 -4.52
C GLY A 672 -3.18 13.38 -5.21
N ARG A 673 -4.19 14.13 -4.79
CA ARG A 673 -5.55 14.18 -5.39
C ARG A 673 -6.36 12.88 -5.23
N VAL A 674 -6.01 12.04 -4.26
CA VAL A 674 -6.86 10.91 -3.79
C VAL A 674 -7.90 11.33 -2.76
N THR A 675 -7.66 12.48 -2.15
CA THR A 675 -8.54 13.21 -1.23
C THR A 675 -8.68 14.65 -1.74
N PRO A 676 -9.68 15.41 -1.25
CA PRO A 676 -9.80 16.83 -1.59
C PRO A 676 -8.56 17.63 -1.19
N ASP A 677 -8.10 18.53 -2.07
CA ASP A 677 -7.12 19.57 -1.73
C ASP A 677 -7.86 20.69 -0.99
N LEU A 678 -7.54 20.90 0.29
CA LEU A 678 -8.31 21.81 1.13
C LEU A 678 -8.20 23.27 0.70
N ARG A 679 -7.16 23.65 -0.05
CA ARG A 679 -7.01 25.00 -0.62
C ARG A 679 -8.06 25.31 -1.69
N TRP A 680 -8.66 24.26 -2.25
CA TRP A 680 -9.73 24.34 -3.25
C TRP A 680 -11.13 24.24 -2.65
N SER A 681 -11.25 24.35 -1.32
CA SER A 681 -12.53 24.33 -0.62
C SER A 681 -13.37 25.55 -1.01
N SER A 682 -14.69 25.35 -1.18
CA SER A 682 -15.62 26.45 -1.44
C SER A 682 -15.92 27.26 -0.16
N GLU A 683 -16.51 28.44 -0.32
CA GLU A 683 -16.97 29.26 0.81
C GLU A 683 -17.94 28.49 1.73
N ASN A 684 -18.82 27.65 1.16
CA ASN A 684 -19.72 26.79 1.94
C ASN A 684 -18.95 25.78 2.81
N VAL A 685 -17.88 25.17 2.29
CA VAL A 685 -17.03 24.26 3.07
C VAL A 685 -16.35 25.01 4.22
N HIS A 686 -15.86 26.23 3.97
CA HIS A 686 -15.30 27.08 5.03
C HIS A 686 -16.35 27.53 6.05
N GLY A 687 -17.58 27.80 5.64
CA GLY A 687 -18.69 28.15 6.53
C GLY A 687 -19.15 26.99 7.43
N MET A 688 -18.98 25.75 6.97
CA MET A 688 -19.33 24.53 7.69
C MET A 688 -18.11 23.86 8.35
N TRP A 689 -16.99 24.57 8.49
CA TRP A 689 -15.72 23.97 8.89
C TRP A 689 -15.78 23.22 10.22
N GLN A 690 -16.40 23.80 11.25
CA GLN A 690 -16.54 23.17 12.56
C GLN A 690 -17.44 21.92 12.49
N ASP A 691 -18.54 21.99 11.74
CA ASP A 691 -19.43 20.85 11.56
C ASP A 691 -18.76 19.70 10.78
N ILE A 692 -17.86 20.02 9.85
CA ILE A 692 -17.08 19.02 9.10
C ILE A 692 -16.01 18.41 10.01
N VAL A 693 -15.11 19.23 10.56
CA VAL A 693 -13.92 18.77 11.28
C VAL A 693 -14.26 18.20 12.64
N ARG A 694 -15.16 18.84 13.39
CA ARG A 694 -15.55 18.41 14.75
C ARG A 694 -16.93 17.77 14.79
N GLY A 695 -17.88 18.22 13.97
CA GLY A 695 -19.22 17.62 13.91
C GLY A 695 -19.28 16.29 13.14
N GLY A 696 -18.31 16.02 12.25
CA GLY A 696 -18.26 14.78 11.48
C GLY A 696 -19.41 14.63 10.47
N ILE A 697 -19.99 15.73 9.96
CA ILE A 697 -21.13 15.66 9.04
C ILE A 697 -20.80 14.96 7.70
N LEU A 698 -19.51 14.81 7.36
CA LEU A 698 -19.03 14.08 6.19
C LEU A 698 -18.54 12.64 6.51
N LYS A 699 -18.89 12.10 7.68
CA LYS A 699 -18.49 10.75 8.12
C LYS A 699 -18.83 9.66 7.11
N SER A 700 -19.99 9.76 6.45
CA SER A 700 -20.43 8.81 5.42
C SER A 700 -19.54 8.80 4.16
N LEU A 701 -18.69 9.82 3.97
CA LEU A 701 -17.69 9.90 2.91
C LEU A 701 -16.28 9.54 3.40
N GLY A 702 -16.13 9.22 4.69
CA GLY A 702 -14.88 8.85 5.33
C GLY A 702 -14.16 9.97 6.08
N MET A 703 -14.69 11.20 6.09
CA MET A 703 -14.18 12.30 6.91
C MET A 703 -14.83 12.27 8.30
N VAL A 704 -14.13 11.69 9.27
CA VAL A 704 -14.62 11.51 10.65
C VAL A 704 -14.50 12.79 11.48
N SER A 705 -15.14 12.79 12.65
CA SER A 705 -14.96 13.86 13.65
C SER A 705 -13.58 13.74 14.31
N PHE A 706 -12.98 14.91 14.55
CA PHE A 706 -11.73 15.07 15.31
C PHE A 706 -11.96 15.79 16.65
N ALA A 707 -13.21 15.89 17.13
CA ALA A 707 -13.54 16.66 18.35
C ALA A 707 -12.82 16.17 19.62
N ASP A 708 -12.45 14.89 19.67
CA ASP A 708 -11.68 14.29 20.78
C ASP A 708 -10.20 14.70 20.78
N TYR A 709 -9.71 15.24 19.66
CA TYR A 709 -8.29 15.51 19.41
C TYR A 709 -7.99 16.96 19.04
N VAL A 710 -9.00 17.69 18.55
CA VAL A 710 -8.89 19.05 18.04
C VAL A 710 -9.99 19.91 18.67
N SER A 711 -9.58 20.93 19.41
CA SER A 711 -10.48 21.92 20.01
C SER A 711 -11.11 22.85 18.97
N GLU A 712 -12.11 23.64 19.35
CA GLU A 712 -12.76 24.62 18.45
C GLU A 712 -11.77 25.64 17.92
N ASP A 713 -10.93 26.18 18.80
CA ASP A 713 -9.90 27.18 18.47
C ASP A 713 -8.82 26.59 17.57
N GLU A 714 -8.45 25.32 17.77
CA GLU A 714 -7.48 24.64 16.90
C GLU A 714 -8.09 24.34 15.53
N ALA A 715 -9.34 23.88 15.47
CA ALA A 715 -10.04 23.69 14.20
C ALA A 715 -10.14 25.01 13.42
N GLU A 716 -10.47 26.11 14.09
CA GLU A 716 -10.48 27.45 13.47
C GLU A 716 -9.07 27.88 13.04
N ALA A 717 -8.04 27.62 13.84
CA ALA A 717 -6.66 27.91 13.45
C ALA A 717 -6.26 27.15 12.17
N VAL A 718 -6.64 25.87 12.03
CA VAL A 718 -6.43 25.11 10.79
C VAL A 718 -7.16 25.75 9.62
N ARG A 719 -8.40 26.22 9.80
CA ARG A 719 -9.15 26.93 8.75
C ARG A 719 -8.40 28.18 8.28
N GLN A 720 -7.86 28.97 9.21
CA GLN A 720 -7.09 30.18 8.92
C GLN A 720 -5.77 29.85 8.21
N TYR A 721 -5.13 28.74 8.56
CA TYR A 721 -3.97 28.24 7.82
C TYR A 721 -4.34 27.86 6.38
N VAL A 722 -5.44 27.15 6.17
CA VAL A 722 -5.92 26.79 4.82
C VAL A 722 -6.21 28.05 3.98
N LEU A 723 -6.87 29.06 4.57
CA LEU A 723 -7.14 30.33 3.89
C LEU A 723 -5.87 31.14 3.57
N ALA A 724 -4.80 30.97 4.34
CA ALA A 724 -3.53 31.67 4.10
C ALA A 724 -2.71 31.05 2.96
N GLU A 725 -2.90 29.75 2.69
CA GLU A 725 -2.21 29.00 1.64
C GLU A 725 -3.00 28.89 0.34
N ALA A 726 -4.31 29.15 0.38
CA ALA A 726 -5.18 29.31 -0.79
C ALA A 726 -5.00 30.72 -1.38
#